data_AF-D2HXB4-F1
#
_entry.id   AF-D2HXB4-F1
#
_cell.length_a   1.000
_cell.length_b   1.000
_cell.length_c   1.000
_cell.angle_alpha   90.00
_cell.angle_beta   90.00
_cell.angle_gamma   90.00
#
_symmetry.space_group_name_H-M   'P 1'
#
loop_
_entity.id
_entity.type
_entity.pdbx_description
1 polymer ?
#
loop_
_entity_poly.entity_id
_entity_poly.type
_entity_poly.pdbx_seq_one_letter_code
_entity_poly.pdbx_strand_id
1 'polypeptide(L)'
;REVIQNSKEVLSLLQEKNPTFKPVLAIIQAGDDNLMQEINQNLAEEAGLNITHICLPPDSSEAEIIDEILKINEDTRVHGLALQISENSFSNKVLNALKPEKDVDGVTDINLGRLVRGDAHECYVSPVARAVIELLEKSGVNLDGKKMLVIGAHGSLEAALQCLFQRRGSMTMSSQWKTPQLQSKLHEADIVVLGSPKPEEIPLSWIQPGTTVLNCSHDFLSGKLGCGSLGVHFNGLIAEDDVSLLAAALRIQNMVSSGRRWLREQQHTRWRLHCLKLQPLSPVPSDLEISRAQTPKAVEVLAKEIGLLADEIEIYGKSKAKVRLSLLERLKDQADGKYVLVAGITPTPLGEGKSTVTVGLVQALTAHLNINSFACLRQPSQGPTFGVKGGAAGGGYAQVIPMEEFNLHLTGDIHAITAANNLLAAAIDTRILHENTQTDKALYNRLVPSVNGVREFSSIQLARLKKLGINKTDPNALTEEEIGKFARLNIDPSTITWQRVLDTNDRFLRKITIGQAPTEKGYSRQAQFDIAVASEIMAVLALTTDSLVDMKERLGRMVVASDKNGQPVTAEDLGVTGALTVLMKDAIKPNLMQTLEGTPVFVHAGPFANIAHGNSSVLADKIALKLVGEEGFVVTEAGFGADIGMEKFFNIKCRASGLVPNAVVLVATVRALKMHGGGPGVTAGVPLKKEYTEENVQLVADGCCNLQKQIQIAQLFGVPVIVALNVFKTDTRAEIDLVCELAKRAGAFDAVPCYHWSIGGKGSVELARAVRDAANKGSRFRFLYDVQLPIVEKIRTIAQAVYGARDIELSPEAQSKIDRYTQQGFGNLPICMAKTHLSLSHQPDKKGVPRDFILPISDVRASIGAGFIYPLVGTMSTMPGLPTRPCFYDIDLDTETEQVKGLF
;
A
#
# COMPACT_ATOMS: atom_id res chain seq x y z
N ARG A 1 19.04 40.91 -4.46
CA ARG A 1 20.32 40.29 -4.92
C ARG A 1 20.88 39.32 -3.89
N GLU A 2 21.34 39.77 -2.71
CA GLU A 2 21.88 38.87 -1.66
C GLU A 2 20.94 37.68 -1.32
N VAL A 3 19.65 37.96 -1.11
CA VAL A 3 18.62 36.92 -0.84
C VAL A 3 18.52 35.87 -1.96
N ILE A 4 18.57 36.31 -3.22
CA ILE A 4 18.49 35.43 -4.40
C ILE A 4 19.77 34.60 -4.53
N GLN A 5 20.94 35.21 -4.37
CA GLN A 5 22.22 34.51 -4.43
C GLN A 5 22.30 33.40 -3.36
N ASN A 6 21.91 33.72 -2.11
CA ASN A 6 21.83 32.73 -1.04
C ASN A 6 20.82 31.62 -1.36
N SER A 7 19.66 31.96 -1.95
CA SER A 7 18.64 30.97 -2.34
C SER A 7 19.15 30.05 -3.44
N LYS A 8 19.89 30.58 -4.41
CA LYS A 8 20.52 29.84 -5.51
C LYS A 8 21.56 28.84 -5.00
N GLU A 9 22.44 29.27 -4.10
CA GLU A 9 23.46 28.40 -3.50
C GLU A 9 22.83 27.26 -2.70
N VAL A 10 21.82 27.55 -1.87
CA VAL A 10 21.07 26.51 -1.14
C VAL A 10 20.37 25.56 -2.10
N LEU A 11 19.73 26.08 -3.16
CA LEU A 11 19.04 25.25 -4.14
C LEU A 11 20.01 24.33 -4.89
N SER A 12 21.16 24.84 -5.31
CA SER A 12 22.21 24.06 -5.98
C SER A 12 22.71 22.93 -5.07
N LEU A 13 22.96 23.19 -3.79
CA LEU A 13 23.35 22.15 -2.83
C LEU A 13 22.29 21.07 -2.64
N LEU A 14 21.00 21.44 -2.67
CA LEU A 14 19.89 20.46 -2.57
C LEU A 14 19.80 19.60 -3.83
N GLN A 15 19.99 20.19 -5.01
CA GLN A 15 19.97 19.52 -6.31
C GLN A 15 21.19 18.61 -6.52
N GLU A 16 22.37 18.99 -6.04
CA GLU A 16 23.57 18.14 -6.05
C GLU A 16 23.35 16.86 -5.25
N LYS A 17 22.69 16.96 -4.08
CA LYS A 17 22.35 15.80 -3.24
C LYS A 17 21.16 15.00 -3.79
N ASN A 18 20.27 15.64 -4.54
CA ASN A 18 19.05 15.03 -5.08
C ASN A 18 18.85 15.46 -6.54
N PRO A 19 19.51 14.82 -7.51
CA PRO A 19 19.48 15.27 -8.92
C PRO A 19 18.08 15.30 -9.56
N THR A 20 17.14 14.52 -9.02
CA THR A 20 15.74 14.47 -9.45
C THR A 20 14.88 15.60 -8.86
N PHE A 21 15.38 16.30 -7.84
CA PHE A 21 14.65 17.35 -7.15
C PHE A 21 14.61 18.63 -8.00
N LYS A 22 13.44 18.92 -8.57
CA LYS A 22 13.17 20.11 -9.37
C LYS A 22 11.99 20.88 -8.75
N PRO A 23 12.25 21.76 -7.77
CA PRO A 23 11.17 22.48 -7.10
C PRO A 23 10.44 23.41 -8.06
N VAL A 24 9.10 23.38 -8.01
CA VAL A 24 8.22 24.27 -8.77
C VAL A 24 7.44 25.17 -7.82
N LEU A 25 7.51 26.48 -8.04
CA LEU A 25 6.60 27.47 -7.45
C LEU A 25 5.41 27.64 -8.40
N ALA A 26 4.20 27.38 -7.91
CA ALA A 26 2.98 27.69 -8.63
C ALA A 26 2.44 29.05 -8.17
N ILE A 27 2.00 29.89 -9.10
CA ILE A 27 1.32 31.15 -8.81
C ILE A 27 -0.07 31.09 -9.45
N ILE A 28 -1.11 31.13 -8.61
CA ILE A 28 -2.50 31.26 -9.08
C ILE A 28 -2.85 32.73 -9.12
N GLN A 29 -3.14 33.23 -10.30
CA GLN A 29 -3.46 34.63 -10.56
C GLN A 29 -4.90 34.76 -11.04
N ALA A 30 -5.67 35.68 -10.46
CA ALA A 30 -6.99 36.07 -10.95
C ALA A 30 -7.02 37.60 -11.12
N GLY A 31 -6.86 38.07 -12.37
CA GLY A 31 -6.77 39.49 -12.73
C GLY A 31 -5.60 39.80 -13.69
N ASP A 32 -5.52 41.06 -14.16
CA ASP A 32 -4.68 41.47 -15.29
C ASP A 32 -3.27 42.01 -14.91
N ASP A 33 -2.73 41.68 -13.73
CA ASP A 33 -1.39 42.14 -13.32
C ASP A 33 -0.25 41.31 -13.94
N ASN A 34 0.27 41.77 -15.08
CA ASN A 34 1.38 41.10 -15.78
C ASN A 34 2.77 41.50 -15.26
N LEU A 35 2.90 42.57 -14.46
CA LEU A 35 4.21 43.11 -14.08
C LEU A 35 4.82 42.34 -12.90
N MET A 36 4.02 41.98 -11.90
CA MET A 36 4.47 41.11 -10.82
C MET A 36 4.77 39.68 -11.31
N GLN A 37 4.11 39.24 -12.39
CA GLN A 37 4.44 38.00 -13.07
C GLN A 37 5.86 38.05 -13.65
N GLU A 38 6.21 39.11 -14.38
CA GLU A 38 7.57 39.28 -14.92
C GLU A 38 8.65 39.33 -13.83
N ILE A 39 8.39 40.04 -12.72
CA ILE A 39 9.35 40.12 -11.60
C ILE A 39 9.57 38.74 -10.96
N ASN A 40 8.50 38.00 -10.66
CA ASN A 40 8.63 36.66 -10.07
C ASN A 40 9.34 35.69 -11.03
N GLN A 41 9.05 35.77 -12.33
CA GLN A 41 9.70 34.98 -13.37
C GLN A 41 11.21 35.25 -13.42
N ASN A 42 11.60 36.52 -13.53
CA ASN A 42 13.00 36.93 -13.63
C ASN A 42 13.82 36.51 -12.40
N LEU A 43 13.28 36.71 -11.20
CA LEU A 43 13.97 36.32 -9.96
C LEU A 43 14.03 34.80 -9.78
N ALA A 44 12.98 34.07 -10.19
CA ALA A 44 12.97 32.61 -10.16
C ALA A 44 14.03 32.03 -11.11
N GLU A 45 14.14 32.58 -12.32
CA GLU A 45 15.19 32.20 -13.29
C GLU A 45 16.59 32.50 -12.75
N GLU A 46 16.81 33.66 -12.13
CA GLU A 46 18.09 34.02 -11.51
C GLU A 46 18.49 33.02 -10.41
N ALA A 47 17.50 32.58 -9.61
CA ALA A 47 17.66 31.58 -8.56
C ALA A 47 17.79 30.13 -9.07
N GLY A 48 17.45 29.86 -10.34
CA GLY A 48 17.41 28.51 -10.91
C GLY A 48 16.17 27.68 -10.52
N LEU A 49 15.05 28.35 -10.23
CA LEU A 49 13.78 27.77 -9.80
C LEU A 49 12.79 27.68 -10.97
N ASN A 50 12.05 26.57 -11.06
CA ASN A 50 10.94 26.47 -12.02
C ASN A 50 9.70 27.18 -11.45
N ILE A 51 9.00 27.91 -12.30
CA ILE A 51 7.78 28.62 -11.95
C ILE A 51 6.65 28.26 -12.93
N THR A 52 5.45 28.08 -12.41
CA THR A 52 4.24 27.80 -13.20
C THR A 52 3.20 28.86 -12.86
N HIS A 53 2.82 29.66 -13.85
CA HIS A 53 1.73 30.62 -13.70
C HIS A 53 0.41 30.02 -14.19
N ILE A 54 -0.63 30.15 -13.36
CA ILE A 54 -1.98 29.69 -13.65
C ILE A 54 -2.87 30.92 -13.64
N CYS A 55 -3.21 31.40 -14.84
CA CYS A 55 -4.05 32.57 -15.03
C CYS A 55 -5.52 32.13 -15.11
N LEU A 56 -6.30 32.53 -14.10
CA LEU A 56 -7.74 32.39 -14.08
C LEU A 56 -8.40 33.66 -14.64
N PRO A 57 -9.59 33.55 -15.27
CA PRO A 57 -10.39 34.71 -15.67
C PRO A 57 -10.58 35.72 -14.51
N PRO A 58 -10.58 37.04 -14.78
CA PRO A 58 -10.76 38.06 -13.74
C PRO A 58 -12.08 37.94 -12.95
N ASP A 59 -13.10 37.34 -13.56
CA ASP A 59 -14.42 37.07 -13.00
C ASP A 59 -14.56 35.68 -12.34
N SER A 60 -13.44 34.97 -12.16
CA SER A 60 -13.46 33.64 -11.56
C SER A 60 -14.07 33.62 -10.16
N SER A 61 -14.90 32.61 -9.93
CA SER A 61 -15.58 32.43 -8.65
C SER A 61 -14.63 31.92 -7.56
N GLU A 62 -15.01 32.14 -6.30
CA GLU A 62 -14.31 31.58 -5.13
C GLU A 62 -14.12 30.05 -5.25
N ALA A 63 -15.11 29.33 -5.79
CA ALA A 63 -15.05 27.89 -5.97
C ALA A 63 -14.00 27.47 -7.02
N GLU A 64 -13.90 28.19 -8.14
CA GLU A 64 -12.90 27.92 -9.19
C GLU A 64 -11.47 28.13 -8.68
N ILE A 65 -11.26 29.18 -7.88
CA ILE A 65 -9.97 29.44 -7.22
C ILE A 65 -9.63 28.29 -6.26
N ILE A 66 -10.59 27.85 -5.44
CA ILE A 66 -10.41 26.74 -4.50
C ILE A 66 -10.09 25.44 -5.25
N ASP A 67 -10.81 25.12 -6.32
CA ASP A 67 -10.60 23.90 -7.11
C ASP A 67 -9.18 23.86 -7.70
N GLU A 68 -8.67 24.99 -8.20
CA GLU A 68 -7.30 25.05 -8.72
C GLU A 68 -6.26 24.96 -7.59
N ILE A 69 -6.49 25.59 -6.43
CA ILE A 69 -5.65 25.42 -5.24
C ILE A 69 -5.57 23.94 -4.84
N LEU A 70 -6.71 23.25 -4.76
CA LEU A 70 -6.78 21.84 -4.39
C LEU A 70 -6.02 20.96 -5.40
N LYS A 71 -6.18 21.23 -6.70
CA LYS A 71 -5.45 20.52 -7.76
C LYS A 71 -3.94 20.70 -7.63
N ILE A 72 -3.46 21.91 -7.35
CA ILE A 72 -2.02 22.21 -7.18
C ILE A 72 -1.47 21.68 -5.86
N ASN A 73 -2.29 21.62 -4.81
CA ASN A 73 -1.94 20.98 -3.56
C ASN A 73 -1.65 19.48 -3.71
N GLU A 74 -2.30 18.81 -4.68
CA GLU A 74 -2.09 17.39 -4.99
C GLU A 74 -0.93 17.15 -5.98
N ASP A 75 -0.42 18.17 -6.67
CA ASP A 75 0.77 18.02 -7.53
C ASP A 75 2.04 17.93 -6.67
N THR A 76 2.67 16.75 -6.66
CA THR A 76 3.91 16.48 -5.91
C THR A 76 5.14 17.17 -6.49
N ARG A 77 5.06 17.72 -7.71
CA ARG A 77 6.13 18.52 -8.32
C ARG A 77 6.12 19.97 -7.81
N VAL A 78 4.99 20.43 -7.29
CA VAL A 78 4.83 21.78 -6.74
C VAL A 78 5.17 21.75 -5.27
N HIS A 79 6.12 22.59 -4.85
CA HIS A 79 6.58 22.66 -3.45
C HIS A 79 6.24 24.01 -2.80
N GLY A 80 5.71 24.96 -3.58
CA GLY A 80 5.22 26.23 -3.07
C GLY A 80 4.10 26.74 -3.95
N LEU A 81 3.13 27.38 -3.32
CA LEU A 81 1.97 27.98 -3.95
C LEU A 81 1.78 29.39 -3.40
N ALA A 82 1.72 30.36 -4.31
CA ALA A 82 1.44 31.77 -4.03
C ALA A 82 0.11 32.18 -4.69
N LEU A 83 -0.63 33.08 -4.04
CA LEU A 83 -1.92 33.56 -4.52
C LEU A 83 -1.81 35.03 -4.91
N GLN A 84 -2.11 35.35 -6.18
CA GLN A 84 -2.21 36.69 -6.73
C GLN A 84 -3.65 36.96 -7.15
N ILE A 85 -4.52 37.10 -6.16
CA ILE A 85 -5.96 37.31 -6.33
C ILE A 85 -6.37 38.64 -5.69
N SER A 86 -7.53 39.17 -6.06
CA SER A 86 -8.03 40.42 -5.47
C SER A 86 -8.26 40.28 -3.95
N GLU A 87 -8.12 41.38 -3.20
CA GLU A 87 -8.37 41.38 -1.74
C GLU A 87 -9.78 40.87 -1.38
N ASN A 88 -10.78 41.13 -2.24
CA ASN A 88 -12.15 40.64 -2.06
C ASN A 88 -12.27 39.12 -2.21
N SER A 89 -11.32 38.48 -2.88
CA SER A 89 -11.26 37.03 -3.10
C SER A 89 -10.49 36.29 -2.00
N PHE A 90 -9.77 37.00 -1.11
CA PHE A 90 -9.06 36.42 0.05
C PHE A 90 -10.01 36.06 1.20
N SER A 91 -10.92 35.12 0.96
CA SER A 91 -11.79 34.59 2.01
C SER A 91 -11.05 33.57 2.89
N ASN A 92 -11.57 33.34 4.11
CA ASN A 92 -11.08 32.25 4.95
C ASN A 92 -11.17 30.87 4.28
N LYS A 93 -12.10 30.65 3.34
CA LYS A 93 -12.21 29.36 2.65
C LYS A 93 -11.08 29.18 1.64
N VAL A 94 -10.74 30.22 0.88
CA VAL A 94 -9.61 30.21 -0.06
C VAL A 94 -8.29 30.00 0.68
N LEU A 95 -8.09 30.73 1.80
CA LEU A 95 -6.90 30.58 2.62
C LEU A 95 -6.79 29.17 3.24
N ASN A 96 -7.89 28.61 3.76
CA ASN A 96 -7.88 27.27 4.34
C ASN A 96 -7.82 26.14 3.30
N ALA A 97 -8.04 26.43 2.01
CA ALA A 97 -7.80 25.46 0.94
C ALA A 97 -6.30 25.27 0.67
N LEU A 98 -5.45 26.26 0.96
CA LEU A 98 -4.00 26.19 0.74
C LEU A 98 -3.32 25.30 1.78
N LYS A 99 -2.52 24.31 1.35
CA LYS A 99 -1.74 23.47 2.29
C LYS A 99 -0.68 24.34 3.00
N PRO A 100 -0.63 24.38 4.34
CA PRO A 100 0.32 25.21 5.09
C PRO A 100 1.79 24.93 4.73
N GLU A 101 2.11 23.70 4.32
CA GLU A 101 3.45 23.27 3.94
C GLU A 101 3.90 23.88 2.60
N LYS A 102 2.95 24.22 1.71
CA LYS A 102 3.17 24.86 0.41
C LYS A 102 2.94 26.38 0.42
N ASP A 103 2.45 26.94 1.52
CA ASP A 103 2.10 28.36 1.65
C ASP A 103 3.34 29.26 1.77
N VAL A 104 3.94 29.63 0.64
CA VAL A 104 5.18 30.44 0.60
C VAL A 104 4.95 31.92 0.94
N ASP A 105 3.69 32.37 0.95
CA ASP A 105 3.32 33.73 1.35
C ASP A 105 2.89 33.82 2.83
N GLY A 106 2.83 32.70 3.55
CA GLY A 106 2.49 32.65 4.98
C GLY A 106 1.09 33.17 5.30
N VAL A 107 0.14 33.03 4.37
CA VAL A 107 -1.21 33.60 4.47
C VAL A 107 -2.23 32.69 5.15
N THR A 108 -1.92 31.40 5.31
CA THR A 108 -2.81 30.43 5.96
C THR A 108 -2.96 30.70 7.47
N ASP A 109 -4.12 30.36 8.02
CA ASP A 109 -4.40 30.47 9.46
C ASP A 109 -3.37 29.68 10.30
N ILE A 110 -2.89 28.55 9.78
CA ILE A 110 -1.89 27.71 10.45
C ILE A 110 -0.53 28.39 10.50
N ASN A 111 -0.02 28.94 9.38
CA ASN A 111 1.27 29.63 9.39
C ASN A 111 1.22 30.93 10.20
N LEU A 112 0.14 31.69 10.08
CA LEU A 112 -0.07 32.89 10.88
C LEU A 112 -0.16 32.56 12.38
N GLY A 113 -0.91 31.52 12.75
CA GLY A 113 -1.04 31.07 14.13
C GLY A 113 0.31 30.63 14.74
N ARG A 114 1.14 29.91 13.96
CA ARG A 114 2.51 29.53 14.35
C ARG A 114 3.40 30.77 14.56
N LEU A 115 3.34 31.75 13.66
CA LEU A 115 4.08 33.01 13.80
C LEU A 115 3.69 33.76 15.09
N VAL A 116 2.39 33.89 15.35
CA VAL A 116 1.87 34.58 16.54
C VAL A 116 2.30 33.87 17.82
N ARG A 117 2.24 32.53 17.86
CA ARG A 117 2.68 31.72 19.02
C ARG A 117 4.20 31.77 19.27
N GLY A 118 5.00 32.07 18.25
CA GLY A 118 6.46 32.14 18.35
C GLY A 118 7.18 30.93 17.76
N ASP A 119 6.44 30.05 17.10
CA ASP A 119 6.96 28.89 16.39
C ASP A 119 7.41 29.28 14.97
N ALA A 120 8.11 30.43 14.84
CA ALA A 120 8.50 31.00 13.55
C ALA A 120 9.41 30.08 12.72
N HIS A 121 10.07 29.11 13.37
CA HIS A 121 10.88 28.08 12.72
C HIS A 121 10.03 27.00 12.01
N GLU A 122 8.76 26.86 12.36
CA GLU A 122 7.80 25.89 11.78
C GLU A 122 6.77 26.53 10.83
N CYS A 123 6.86 27.85 10.57
CA CYS A 123 5.96 28.53 9.64
C CYS A 123 6.70 29.16 8.46
N TYR A 124 5.95 29.68 7.50
CA TYR A 124 6.44 30.66 6.53
C TYR A 124 5.94 32.04 6.95
N VAL A 125 6.84 33.01 6.97
CA VAL A 125 6.51 34.41 7.30
C VAL A 125 6.16 35.13 6.00
N SER A 126 5.13 35.98 6.05
CA SER A 126 4.75 36.82 4.91
C SER A 126 5.96 37.54 4.31
N PRO A 127 6.25 37.34 3.00
CA PRO A 127 7.37 38.00 2.34
C PRO A 127 7.27 39.52 2.39
N VAL A 128 6.05 40.07 2.31
CA VAL A 128 5.79 41.52 2.42
C VAL A 128 6.09 42.01 3.84
N ALA A 129 5.54 41.34 4.86
CA ALA A 129 5.78 41.74 6.24
C ALA A 129 7.27 41.65 6.61
N ARG A 130 7.96 40.63 6.11
CA ARG A 130 9.39 40.45 6.33
C ARG A 130 10.24 41.47 5.57
N ALA A 131 9.86 41.83 4.34
CA ALA A 131 10.52 42.88 3.56
C ALA A 131 10.49 44.22 4.29
N VAL A 132 9.34 44.59 4.88
CA VAL A 132 9.19 45.81 5.69
C VAL A 132 10.19 45.85 6.84
N ILE A 133 10.30 44.75 7.60
CA ILE A 133 11.24 44.66 8.73
C ILE A 133 12.70 44.73 8.25
N GLU A 134 13.07 43.96 7.21
CA GLU A 134 14.44 43.94 6.71
C GLU A 134 14.89 45.29 6.13
N LEU A 135 13.99 46.03 5.46
CA LEU A 135 14.28 47.37 4.93
C LEU A 135 14.45 48.41 6.04
N LEU A 136 13.62 48.36 7.08
CA LEU A 136 13.76 49.24 8.24
C LEU A 136 15.08 48.98 8.99
N GLU A 137 15.40 47.71 9.26
CA GLU A 137 16.65 47.32 9.93
C GLU A 137 17.89 47.72 9.10
N LYS A 138 17.87 47.49 7.78
CA LYS A 138 18.96 47.90 6.86
C LYS A 138 19.11 49.41 6.72
N SER A 139 18.03 50.15 6.91
CA SER A 139 18.04 51.63 6.93
C SER A 139 18.55 52.20 8.25
N GLY A 140 18.94 51.35 9.22
CA GLY A 140 19.48 51.76 10.52
C GLY A 140 18.42 52.20 11.52
N VAL A 141 17.13 51.92 11.26
CA VAL A 141 16.03 52.29 12.15
C VAL A 141 15.94 51.29 13.30
N ASN A 142 16.17 51.74 14.54
CA ASN A 142 15.91 50.92 15.73
C ASN A 142 14.41 50.87 16.01
N LEU A 143 13.85 49.66 16.02
CA LEU A 143 12.42 49.40 16.19
C LEU A 143 11.96 49.41 17.66
N ASP A 144 12.88 49.24 18.61
CA ASP A 144 12.54 49.17 20.04
C ASP A 144 11.96 50.49 20.56
N GLY A 145 10.79 50.42 21.22
CA GLY A 145 10.08 51.58 21.76
C GLY A 145 9.43 52.50 20.71
N LYS A 146 9.54 52.21 19.41
CA LYS A 146 8.94 53.02 18.33
C LYS A 146 7.44 52.79 18.18
N LYS A 147 6.70 53.85 17.85
CA LYS A 147 5.27 53.80 17.53
C LYS A 147 5.05 53.51 16.04
N MET A 148 4.48 52.35 15.75
CA MET A 148 4.19 51.85 14.41
C MET A 148 2.71 52.02 14.09
N LEU A 149 2.37 52.61 12.95
CA LEU A 149 0.99 52.67 12.45
C LEU A 149 0.84 51.91 11.13
N VAL A 150 0.03 50.85 11.14
CA VAL A 150 -0.38 50.10 9.94
C VAL A 150 -1.73 50.63 9.45
N ILE A 151 -1.80 51.16 8.24
CA ILE A 151 -3.01 51.75 7.67
C ILE A 151 -3.50 50.93 6.50
N GLY A 152 -4.76 50.48 6.56
CA GLY A 152 -5.44 49.87 5.43
C GLY A 152 -4.87 48.52 4.98
N ALA A 153 -4.04 47.87 5.81
CA ALA A 153 -3.77 46.44 5.70
C ALA A 153 -4.90 45.65 6.38
N HIS A 154 -5.14 44.43 5.91
CA HIS A 154 -6.18 43.54 6.44
C HIS A 154 -5.67 42.11 6.63
N GLY A 155 -6.37 41.33 7.46
CA GLY A 155 -6.19 39.88 7.56
C GLY A 155 -4.79 39.45 7.99
N SER A 156 -4.21 38.52 7.22
CA SER A 156 -2.92 37.87 7.54
C SER A 156 -1.73 38.83 7.52
N LEU A 157 -1.71 39.82 6.61
CA LEU A 157 -0.64 40.80 6.51
C LEU A 157 -0.62 41.74 7.73
N GLU A 158 -1.78 42.26 8.13
CA GLU A 158 -1.89 43.13 9.31
C GLU A 158 -1.39 42.39 10.57
N ALA A 159 -1.87 41.17 10.79
CA ALA A 159 -1.50 40.35 11.94
C ALA A 159 0.00 39.98 11.94
N ALA A 160 0.57 39.65 10.77
CA ALA A 160 2.00 39.36 10.64
C ALA A 160 2.87 40.58 10.97
N LEU A 161 2.54 41.76 10.43
CA LEU A 161 3.25 43.01 10.71
C LEU A 161 3.17 43.36 12.20
N GLN A 162 1.97 43.34 12.79
CA GLN A 162 1.80 43.61 14.22
C GLN A 162 2.65 42.67 15.08
N CYS A 163 2.62 41.37 14.79
CA CYS A 163 3.40 40.39 15.52
C CYS A 163 4.91 40.63 15.41
N LEU A 164 5.43 40.87 14.19
CA LEU A 164 6.86 41.07 13.97
C LEU A 164 7.36 42.35 14.65
N PHE A 165 6.62 43.45 14.56
CA PHE A 165 6.98 44.70 15.23
C PHE A 165 6.93 44.59 16.76
N GLN A 166 5.87 43.98 17.32
CA GLN A 166 5.77 43.77 18.76
C GLN A 166 6.93 42.92 19.31
N ARG A 167 7.36 41.88 18.58
CA ARG A 167 8.52 41.05 18.93
C ARG A 167 9.85 41.80 18.89
N ARG A 168 9.91 42.95 18.20
CA ARG A 168 11.06 43.86 18.14
C ARG A 168 10.97 45.03 19.14
N GLY A 169 9.98 45.01 20.03
CA GLY A 169 9.81 46.03 21.08
C GLY A 169 9.00 47.26 20.65
N SER A 170 8.43 47.26 19.44
CA SER A 170 7.64 48.40 18.95
C SER A 170 6.20 48.39 19.48
N MET A 171 5.61 49.57 19.64
CA MET A 171 4.19 49.77 19.93
C MET A 171 3.40 49.85 18.62
N THR A 172 2.57 48.86 18.32
CA THR A 172 1.84 48.76 17.04
C THR A 172 0.38 49.23 17.16
N MET A 173 -0.03 50.08 16.24
CA MET A 173 -1.39 50.56 16.06
C MET A 173 -1.87 50.22 14.65
N SER A 174 -3.15 49.88 14.49
CA SER A 174 -3.77 49.78 13.17
C SER A 174 -4.93 50.75 13.00
N SER A 175 -5.19 51.13 11.75
CA SER A 175 -6.30 52.02 11.38
C SER A 175 -6.78 51.78 9.97
N GLN A 176 -8.05 52.09 9.72
CA GLN A 176 -8.60 52.20 8.38
C GLN A 176 -8.49 53.64 7.88
N TRP A 177 -8.49 53.83 6.56
CA TRP A 177 -8.41 55.17 5.95
C TRP A 177 -9.56 56.09 6.37
N LYS A 178 -10.76 55.53 6.60
CA LYS A 178 -11.98 56.27 6.96
C LYS A 178 -12.17 56.47 8.48
N THR A 179 -11.16 56.20 9.31
CA THR A 179 -11.29 56.29 10.77
C THR A 179 -11.19 57.75 11.26
N PRO A 180 -12.13 58.24 12.11
CA PRO A 180 -12.16 59.65 12.56
C PRO A 180 -10.89 60.15 13.29
N GLN A 181 -10.11 59.24 13.88
CA GLN A 181 -8.91 59.54 14.66
C GLN A 181 -7.60 59.37 13.88
N LEU A 182 -7.69 59.11 12.56
CA LEU A 182 -6.53 58.79 11.73
C LEU A 182 -5.44 59.88 11.78
N GLN A 183 -5.84 61.16 11.78
CA GLN A 183 -4.93 62.29 11.88
C GLN A 183 -4.08 62.24 13.17
N SER A 184 -4.72 62.03 14.33
CA SER A 184 -4.01 61.92 15.62
C SER A 184 -3.03 60.76 15.62
N LYS A 185 -3.44 59.60 15.07
CA LYS A 185 -2.58 58.41 14.98
C LYS A 185 -1.37 58.64 14.07
N LEU A 186 -1.55 59.33 12.94
CA LEU A 186 -0.47 59.67 12.00
C LEU A 186 0.54 60.64 12.62
N HIS A 187 0.09 61.59 13.45
CA HIS A 187 0.96 62.51 14.17
C HIS A 187 1.83 61.82 15.23
N GLU A 188 1.34 60.74 15.84
CA GLU A 188 2.05 60.00 16.89
C GLU A 188 2.98 58.89 16.35
N ALA A 189 2.88 58.54 15.06
CA ALA A 189 3.63 57.45 14.48
C ALA A 189 5.07 57.84 14.12
N ASP A 190 6.04 57.07 14.63
CA ASP A 190 7.43 57.15 14.16
C ASP A 190 7.59 56.51 12.78
N ILE A 191 6.80 55.47 12.49
CA ILE A 191 6.86 54.71 11.24
C ILE A 191 5.44 54.36 10.81
N VAL A 192 5.15 54.55 9.53
CA VAL A 192 3.83 54.32 8.91
C VAL A 192 3.97 53.27 7.80
N VAL A 193 3.17 52.21 7.88
CA VAL A 193 3.07 51.17 6.84
C VAL A 193 1.71 51.28 6.16
N LEU A 194 1.71 51.52 4.85
CA LEU A 194 0.50 51.64 4.03
C LEU A 194 0.20 50.28 3.39
N GLY A 195 -0.91 49.65 3.75
CA GLY A 195 -1.35 48.36 3.21
C GLY A 195 -2.29 48.46 2.01
N SER A 196 -2.91 49.61 1.78
CA SER A 196 -3.77 49.89 0.63
C SER A 196 -3.53 51.31 0.10
N PRO A 197 -3.95 51.63 -1.14
CA PRO A 197 -3.67 52.93 -1.75
C PRO A 197 -4.24 54.08 -0.92
N LYS A 198 -3.44 55.14 -0.74
CA LYS A 198 -3.85 56.34 -0.01
C LYS A 198 -4.96 57.07 -0.80
N PRO A 199 -6.14 57.32 -0.20
CA PRO A 199 -7.14 58.20 -0.79
C PRO A 199 -6.56 59.60 -1.09
N GLU A 200 -6.94 60.21 -2.21
CA GLU A 200 -6.51 61.56 -2.59
C GLU A 200 -6.88 62.61 -1.53
N GLU A 201 -7.99 62.40 -0.83
CA GLU A 201 -8.57 63.26 0.19
C GLU A 201 -7.72 63.41 1.47
N ILE A 202 -6.73 62.53 1.68
CA ILE A 202 -5.90 62.54 2.89
C ILE A 202 -4.60 63.31 2.63
N PRO A 203 -4.38 64.47 3.28
CA PRO A 203 -3.23 65.32 2.99
C PRO A 203 -1.95 64.76 3.62
N LEU A 204 -0.84 64.85 2.87
CA LEU A 204 0.49 64.39 3.33
C LEU A 204 1.00 65.17 4.55
N SER A 205 0.45 66.36 4.82
CA SER A 205 0.78 67.18 6.00
C SER A 205 0.40 66.55 7.34
N TRP A 206 -0.37 65.45 7.34
CA TRP A 206 -0.68 64.69 8.55
C TRP A 206 0.46 63.80 9.02
N ILE A 207 1.45 63.52 8.16
CA ILE A 207 2.65 62.75 8.50
C ILE A 207 3.73 63.71 9.01
N GLN A 208 4.33 63.40 10.17
CA GLN A 208 5.36 64.26 10.75
C GLN A 208 6.67 64.23 9.93
N PRO A 209 7.40 65.36 9.85
CA PRO A 209 8.76 65.37 9.32
C PRO A 209 9.66 64.41 10.11
N GLY A 210 10.26 63.43 9.43
CA GLY A 210 11.12 62.40 10.03
C GLY A 210 10.43 61.05 10.29
N THR A 211 9.11 60.93 10.04
CA THR A 211 8.41 59.63 10.02
C THR A 211 8.89 58.81 8.81
N THR A 212 9.25 57.54 9.04
CA THR A 212 9.56 56.61 7.95
C THR A 212 8.28 56.03 7.38
N VAL A 213 8.05 56.14 6.07
CA VAL A 213 6.84 55.63 5.42
C VAL A 213 7.21 54.50 4.47
N LEU A 214 6.52 53.36 4.59
CA LEU A 214 6.64 52.23 3.65
C LEU A 214 5.30 51.96 2.98
N ASN A 215 5.32 51.86 1.65
CA ASN A 215 4.14 51.45 0.89
C ASN A 215 4.20 49.95 0.57
N CYS A 216 3.14 49.22 0.92
CA CYS A 216 2.93 47.80 0.67
C CYS A 216 1.68 47.53 -0.20
N SER A 217 0.98 48.57 -0.67
CA SER A 217 -0.19 48.40 -1.53
C SER A 217 0.21 47.97 -2.94
N HIS A 218 -0.43 46.94 -3.48
CA HIS A 218 -0.27 46.57 -4.90
C HIS A 218 -1.37 47.27 -5.73
N ASP A 219 -1.17 48.53 -6.12
CA ASP A 219 -2.04 49.21 -7.10
C ASP A 219 -1.19 50.04 -8.08
N PHE A 220 -0.36 49.33 -8.86
CA PHE A 220 0.22 49.89 -10.07
C PHE A 220 -0.80 49.69 -11.19
N LEU A 221 -1.67 50.69 -11.45
CA LEU A 221 -2.18 51.11 -12.78
C LEU A 221 -3.43 52.02 -12.68
N SER A 222 -3.27 53.27 -12.20
CA SER A 222 -4.18 54.36 -12.61
C SER A 222 -3.55 55.33 -13.62
N GLY A 223 -2.25 55.22 -13.92
CA GLY A 223 -1.59 56.14 -14.87
C GLY A 223 -1.79 57.62 -14.53
N LYS A 224 -2.16 57.93 -13.28
CA LYS A 224 -2.49 59.27 -12.78
C LYS A 224 -1.78 59.51 -11.45
N LEU A 225 -0.46 59.40 -11.48
CA LEU A 225 0.41 60.29 -10.72
C LEU A 225 1.83 60.12 -11.27
N GLY A 226 2.06 60.76 -12.41
CA GLY A 226 3.32 61.50 -12.51
C GLY A 226 3.35 62.50 -11.38
N CYS A 227 3.96 62.14 -10.24
CA CYS A 227 4.66 63.13 -9.45
C CYS A 227 5.97 63.41 -10.19
N GLY A 228 5.88 64.23 -11.23
CA GLY A 228 7.02 65.04 -11.61
C GLY A 228 7.49 65.80 -10.37
N SER A 229 8.79 65.74 -10.10
CA SER A 229 9.53 66.72 -9.30
C SER A 229 8.76 67.34 -8.12
N LEU A 230 8.75 66.67 -6.96
CA LEU A 230 8.49 67.34 -5.68
C LEU A 230 9.80 67.43 -4.91
N GLY A 231 10.48 68.57 -5.07
CA GLY A 231 11.59 68.98 -4.23
C GLY A 231 11.12 69.26 -2.82
N VAL A 232 11.00 68.22 -2.00
CA VAL A 232 11.14 68.27 -0.53
C VAL A 232 11.81 66.96 -0.13
N HIS A 233 13.09 67.03 0.26
CA HIS A 233 13.81 65.91 0.84
C HIS A 233 13.16 65.50 2.17
N PHE A 234 12.24 64.53 2.14
CA PHE A 234 12.00 63.70 3.31
C PHE A 234 13.17 62.71 3.41
N ASN A 235 14.07 62.91 4.38
CA ASN A 235 15.04 61.90 4.75
C ASN A 235 14.28 60.65 5.22
N GLY A 236 14.16 59.62 4.38
CA GLY A 236 13.68 58.29 4.79
C GLY A 236 12.51 57.66 4.03
N LEU A 237 12.10 58.17 2.86
CA LEU A 237 11.12 57.47 2.01
C LEU A 237 11.79 56.27 1.31
N ILE A 238 11.42 55.06 1.73
CA ILE A 238 11.79 53.81 1.04
C ILE A 238 10.78 53.62 -0.09
N ALA A 239 11.25 53.48 -1.33
CA ALA A 239 10.36 53.44 -2.49
C ALA A 239 9.49 52.16 -2.49
N GLU A 240 8.26 52.26 -3.01
CA GLU A 240 7.30 51.15 -3.14
C GLU A 240 7.88 49.96 -3.94
N ASP A 241 8.70 50.28 -4.95
CA ASP A 241 9.41 49.31 -5.78
C ASP A 241 10.39 48.44 -4.95
N ASP A 242 10.97 48.98 -3.88
CA ASP A 242 11.96 48.27 -3.04
C ASP A 242 11.29 47.20 -2.17
N VAL A 243 10.08 47.47 -1.65
CA VAL A 243 9.31 46.52 -0.82
C VAL A 243 8.81 45.36 -1.68
N SER A 244 8.21 45.66 -2.83
CA SER A 244 7.66 44.66 -3.75
C SER A 244 8.75 43.74 -4.32
N LEU A 245 9.89 44.30 -4.72
CA LEU A 245 11.03 43.52 -5.24
C LEU A 245 11.66 42.64 -4.15
N LEU A 246 11.84 43.15 -2.93
CA LEU A 246 12.38 42.35 -1.82
C LEU A 246 11.39 41.26 -1.38
N ALA A 247 10.08 41.56 -1.35
CA ALA A 247 9.05 40.57 -1.05
C ALA A 247 9.05 39.42 -2.08
N ALA A 248 9.17 39.72 -3.37
CA ALA A 248 9.31 38.68 -4.40
C ALA A 248 10.57 37.81 -4.19
N ALA A 249 11.71 38.42 -3.81
CA ALA A 249 12.92 37.67 -3.48
C ALA A 249 12.78 36.81 -2.21
N LEU A 250 12.09 37.31 -1.18
CA LEU A 250 11.82 36.57 0.06
C LEU A 250 10.81 35.43 -0.15
N ARG A 251 9.85 35.58 -1.08
CA ARG A 251 8.98 34.49 -1.52
C ARG A 251 9.78 33.33 -2.11
N ILE A 252 10.76 33.63 -2.96
CA ILE A 252 11.69 32.61 -3.50
C ILE A 252 12.48 31.95 -2.38
N GLN A 253 12.92 32.71 -1.37
CA GLN A 253 13.59 32.12 -0.21
C GLN A 253 12.66 31.21 0.62
N ASN A 254 11.39 31.58 0.80
CA ASN A 254 10.38 30.72 1.43
C ASN A 254 10.15 29.45 0.59
N MET A 255 10.12 29.57 -0.73
CA MET A 255 10.01 28.44 -1.64
C MET A 255 11.19 27.46 -1.52
N VAL A 256 12.43 27.96 -1.52
CA VAL A 256 13.62 27.12 -1.30
C VAL A 256 13.58 26.46 0.08
N SER A 257 13.13 27.20 1.10
CA SER A 257 12.93 26.67 2.44
C SER A 257 11.87 25.57 2.50
N SER A 258 10.79 25.72 1.73
CA SER A 258 9.75 24.71 1.56
C SER A 258 10.29 23.45 0.91
N GLY A 259 10.97 23.59 -0.23
CA GLY A 259 11.65 22.48 -0.89
C GLY A 259 12.61 21.72 0.03
N ARG A 260 13.36 22.43 0.87
CA ARG A 260 14.24 21.84 1.89
C ARG A 260 13.48 21.12 3.02
N ARG A 261 12.31 21.61 3.43
CA ARG A 261 11.46 20.94 4.42
C ARG A 261 10.86 19.66 3.81
N TRP A 262 10.31 19.77 2.61
CA TRP A 262 9.78 18.63 1.85
C TRP A 262 10.82 17.52 1.68
N LEU A 263 12.04 17.84 1.23
CA LEU A 263 13.13 16.85 1.09
C LEU A 263 13.47 16.14 2.41
N ARG A 264 13.39 16.84 3.54
CA ARG A 264 13.61 16.23 4.86
C ARG A 264 12.47 15.30 5.25
N GLU A 265 11.23 15.65 4.90
CA GLU A 265 10.06 14.81 5.14
C GLU A 265 10.04 13.55 4.26
N GLN A 266 10.65 13.61 3.07
CA GLN A 266 10.75 12.44 2.19
C GLN A 266 11.65 11.33 2.76
N GLN A 267 12.60 11.68 3.64
CA GLN A 267 13.58 10.73 4.18
C GLN A 267 12.93 9.76 5.17
N HIS A 268 13.55 8.59 5.31
CA HIS A 268 13.21 7.67 6.40
C HIS A 268 13.43 8.36 7.74
N THR A 269 12.44 8.27 8.62
CA THR A 269 12.55 8.80 9.98
C THR A 269 12.37 7.67 10.98
N ARG A 270 13.05 7.81 12.12
CA ARG A 270 12.86 6.90 13.24
C ARG A 270 11.40 6.98 13.72
N TRP A 271 10.74 5.83 13.79
CA TRP A 271 9.36 5.73 14.24
C TRP A 271 9.20 6.30 15.65
N ARG A 272 8.07 6.98 15.87
CA ARG A 272 7.62 7.45 17.19
C ARG A 272 6.31 6.76 17.56
N LEU A 273 6.32 5.43 17.48
CA LEU A 273 5.13 4.62 17.67
C LEU A 273 4.71 4.57 19.14
N HIS A 274 3.47 4.97 19.43
CA HIS A 274 2.91 4.86 20.77
C HIS A 274 2.22 3.51 20.96
N CYS A 275 2.80 2.56 21.70
CA CYS A 275 2.16 1.26 21.88
C CYS A 275 0.91 1.35 22.79
N LEU A 276 -0.17 0.65 22.39
CA LEU A 276 -1.38 0.55 23.19
C LEU A 276 -1.16 -0.42 24.35
N LYS A 277 -1.68 -0.07 25.54
CA LYS A 277 -1.58 -0.95 26.70
C LYS A 277 -2.63 -2.06 26.62
N LEU A 278 -2.22 -3.28 26.95
CA LEU A 278 -3.12 -4.41 27.13
C LEU A 278 -3.43 -4.64 28.61
N GLN A 279 -4.66 -5.05 28.90
CA GLN A 279 -5.09 -5.54 30.21
C GLN A 279 -5.65 -6.96 30.07
N PRO A 280 -4.79 -7.99 30.07
CA PRO A 280 -5.24 -9.36 29.93
C PRO A 280 -6.13 -9.82 31.09
N LEU A 281 -7.23 -10.49 30.77
CA LEU A 281 -8.18 -11.07 31.72
C LEU A 281 -7.96 -12.59 31.81
N SER A 282 -8.30 -13.15 32.98
CA SER A 282 -8.31 -14.59 33.22
C SER A 282 -9.61 -14.99 33.94
N PRO A 283 -10.45 -15.88 33.38
CA PRO A 283 -10.25 -16.59 32.11
C PRO A 283 -10.24 -15.64 30.89
N VAL A 284 -9.52 -16.05 29.83
CA VAL A 284 -9.42 -15.29 28.58
C VAL A 284 -10.82 -15.24 27.93
N PRO A 285 -11.36 -14.03 27.62
CA PRO A 285 -12.65 -13.89 26.94
C PRO A 285 -12.62 -14.44 25.50
N SER A 286 -13.76 -14.39 24.80
CA SER A 286 -13.77 -14.70 23.36
C SER A 286 -12.94 -13.69 22.56
N ASP A 287 -12.43 -14.11 21.40
CA ASP A 287 -11.58 -13.27 20.54
C ASP A 287 -12.29 -11.96 20.16
N LEU A 288 -13.60 -12.03 19.87
CA LEU A 288 -14.42 -10.88 19.53
C LEU A 288 -14.60 -9.91 20.71
N GLU A 289 -14.84 -10.42 21.92
CA GLU A 289 -14.93 -9.59 23.13
C GLU A 289 -13.61 -8.86 23.39
N ILE A 290 -12.48 -9.54 23.22
CA ILE A 290 -11.15 -8.91 23.36
C ILE A 290 -10.95 -7.84 22.28
N SER A 291 -11.32 -8.12 21.03
CA SER A 291 -11.17 -7.15 19.93
C SER A 291 -12.00 -5.89 20.17
N ARG A 292 -13.19 -6.02 20.75
CA ARG A 292 -14.10 -4.89 21.03
C ARG A 292 -13.71 -4.10 22.28
N ALA A 293 -13.12 -4.77 23.27
CA ALA A 293 -12.64 -4.12 24.48
C ALA A 293 -11.45 -3.18 24.22
N GLN A 294 -10.76 -3.33 23.08
CA GLN A 294 -9.62 -2.49 22.72
C GLN A 294 -10.02 -1.44 21.68
N THR A 295 -9.79 -0.16 22.00
CA THR A 295 -9.95 0.93 21.04
C THR A 295 -8.69 1.02 20.15
N PRO A 296 -8.80 0.80 18.84
CA PRO A 296 -7.67 0.97 17.93
C PRO A 296 -7.29 2.44 17.80
N LYS A 297 -6.02 2.73 17.47
CA LYS A 297 -5.63 4.08 17.02
C LYS A 297 -6.38 4.44 15.74
N ALA A 298 -6.65 5.73 15.54
CA ALA A 298 -7.00 6.20 14.21
C ALA A 298 -5.86 5.84 13.23
N VAL A 299 -6.22 5.32 12.07
CA VAL A 299 -5.22 4.80 11.10
C VAL A 299 -4.27 5.90 10.61
N GLU A 300 -4.73 7.15 10.52
CA GLU A 300 -3.90 8.33 10.21
C GLU A 300 -2.79 8.54 11.25
N VAL A 301 -3.11 8.35 12.53
CA VAL A 301 -2.13 8.47 13.62
C VAL A 301 -1.11 7.36 13.51
N LEU A 302 -1.55 6.11 13.30
CA LEU A 302 -0.65 4.98 13.08
C LEU A 302 0.26 5.23 11.87
N ALA A 303 -0.30 5.66 10.74
CA ALA A 303 0.44 5.95 9.52
C ALA A 303 1.53 7.00 9.75
N LYS A 304 1.19 8.10 10.43
CA LYS A 304 2.16 9.14 10.79
C LYS A 304 3.27 8.62 11.72
N GLU A 305 2.92 7.79 12.71
CA GLU A 305 3.87 7.22 13.67
C GLU A 305 4.92 6.31 13.03
N ILE A 306 4.57 5.65 11.92
CA ILE A 306 5.44 4.75 11.15
C ILE A 306 6.11 5.41 9.93
N GLY A 307 5.94 6.73 9.75
CA GLY A 307 6.61 7.50 8.70
C GLY A 307 5.95 7.44 7.32
N LEU A 308 4.65 7.11 7.24
CA LEU A 308 3.84 7.32 6.04
C LEU A 308 3.46 8.79 5.90
N LEU A 309 3.52 9.29 4.67
CA LEU A 309 3.05 10.64 4.33
C LEU A 309 1.53 10.65 4.10
N ALA A 310 0.91 11.81 4.27
CA ALA A 310 -0.54 11.95 4.14
C ALA A 310 -1.06 11.60 2.74
N ASP A 311 -0.26 11.87 1.70
CA ASP A 311 -0.56 11.56 0.30
C ASP A 311 -0.27 10.11 -0.10
N GLU A 312 0.32 9.32 0.81
CA GLU A 312 0.61 7.89 0.63
C GLU A 312 -0.49 6.97 1.18
N ILE A 313 -1.51 7.52 1.85
CA ILE A 313 -2.59 6.73 2.43
C ILE A 313 -3.96 7.10 1.84
N GLU A 314 -4.81 6.09 1.70
CA GLU A 314 -6.21 6.23 1.31
C GLU A 314 -7.07 5.61 2.41
N ILE A 315 -7.81 6.44 3.15
CA ILE A 315 -8.47 6.03 4.40
C ILE A 315 -9.79 5.32 4.12
N TYR A 316 -10.02 4.20 4.80
CA TYR A 316 -11.26 3.41 4.73
C TYR A 316 -11.88 3.29 6.13
N GLY A 317 -12.66 4.29 6.54
CA GLY A 317 -13.16 4.38 7.92
C GLY A 317 -12.06 4.80 8.89
N LYS A 318 -12.18 4.47 10.18
CA LYS A 318 -11.26 5.00 11.21
C LYS A 318 -10.01 4.16 11.44
N SER A 319 -10.08 2.86 11.13
CA SER A 319 -9.16 1.82 11.61
C SER A 319 -8.25 1.22 10.54
N LYS A 320 -8.50 1.52 9.25
CA LYS A 320 -7.81 0.92 8.11
C LYS A 320 -7.61 1.90 6.95
N ALA A 321 -6.52 1.71 6.21
CA ALA A 321 -6.18 2.53 5.04
C ALA A 321 -5.45 1.70 3.99
N LYS A 322 -5.59 2.04 2.71
CA LYS A 322 -4.71 1.54 1.64
C LYS A 322 -3.43 2.37 1.58
N VAL A 323 -2.30 1.72 1.33
CA VAL A 323 -0.99 2.37 1.19
C VAL A 323 -0.55 2.38 -0.27
N ARG A 324 -0.24 3.57 -0.80
CA ARG A 324 0.17 3.76 -2.18
C ARG A 324 1.58 3.25 -2.45
N LEU A 325 1.81 2.81 -3.69
CA LEU A 325 3.10 2.26 -4.11
C LEU A 325 4.19 3.33 -4.32
N SER A 326 3.83 4.61 -4.39
CA SER A 326 4.77 5.74 -4.51
C SER A 326 5.83 5.75 -3.41
N LEU A 327 5.51 5.17 -2.25
CA LEU A 327 6.43 4.97 -1.15
C LEU A 327 7.68 4.16 -1.54
N LEU A 328 7.54 3.14 -2.39
CA LEU A 328 8.68 2.31 -2.80
C LEU A 328 9.71 3.12 -3.59
N GLU A 329 9.27 4.10 -4.38
CA GLU A 329 10.18 5.02 -5.08
C GLU A 329 10.82 6.01 -4.10
N ARG A 330 10.04 6.56 -3.17
CA ARG A 330 10.54 7.47 -2.13
C ARG A 330 11.60 6.84 -1.24
N LEU A 331 11.40 5.59 -0.83
CA LEU A 331 12.27 4.85 0.07
C LEU A 331 13.18 3.84 -0.66
N LYS A 332 13.40 3.98 -1.97
CA LYS A 332 14.19 3.01 -2.75
C LYS A 332 15.62 2.82 -2.20
N ASP A 333 16.23 3.91 -1.75
CA ASP A 333 17.61 3.95 -1.24
C ASP A 333 17.72 3.56 0.24
N GLN A 334 16.58 3.43 0.95
CA GLN A 334 16.55 2.96 2.32
C GLN A 334 16.85 1.46 2.37
N ALA A 335 17.75 1.02 3.24
CA ALA A 335 18.03 -0.40 3.41
C ALA A 335 16.82 -1.16 3.97
N ASP A 336 16.59 -2.36 3.45
CA ASP A 336 15.52 -3.25 3.91
C ASP A 336 15.82 -3.76 5.33
N GLY A 337 14.78 -3.90 6.14
CA GLY A 337 14.87 -4.58 7.43
C GLY A 337 15.08 -6.09 7.33
N LYS A 338 15.02 -6.77 8.48
CA LYS A 338 15.10 -8.22 8.55
C LYS A 338 13.76 -8.86 8.21
N TYR A 339 13.80 -9.91 7.40
CA TYR A 339 12.62 -10.61 6.93
C TYR A 339 12.47 -11.99 7.61
N VAL A 340 11.36 -12.20 8.32
CA VAL A 340 11.10 -13.40 9.11
C VAL A 340 9.86 -14.10 8.58
N LEU A 341 9.98 -15.40 8.33
CA LEU A 341 8.86 -16.24 7.90
C LEU A 341 8.34 -17.07 9.07
N VAL A 342 7.03 -17.02 9.33
CA VAL A 342 6.33 -17.94 10.22
C VAL A 342 5.67 -19.05 9.39
N ALA A 343 6.00 -20.30 9.71
CA ALA A 343 5.37 -21.49 9.16
C ALA A 343 5.01 -22.43 10.33
N GLY A 344 4.52 -23.64 10.04
CA GLY A 344 4.11 -24.58 11.08
C GLY A 344 4.50 -26.00 10.75
N ILE A 345 4.26 -26.90 11.71
CA ILE A 345 4.23 -28.33 11.45
C ILE A 345 3.07 -28.69 10.50
N THR A 346 2.99 -29.96 10.09
CA THR A 346 1.86 -30.44 9.29
C THR A 346 0.56 -30.17 10.06
N PRO A 347 -0.41 -29.43 9.48
CA PRO A 347 -1.63 -29.08 10.20
C PRO A 347 -2.44 -30.29 10.69
N THR A 348 -3.07 -30.09 11.85
CA THR A 348 -4.03 -30.99 12.48
C THR A 348 -5.36 -30.26 12.72
N PRO A 349 -6.49 -30.97 12.86
CA PRO A 349 -7.77 -30.36 13.22
C PRO A 349 -7.77 -29.62 14.58
N LEU A 350 -6.74 -29.80 15.40
CA LEU A 350 -6.59 -29.17 16.71
C LEU A 350 -6.10 -27.72 16.62
N GLY A 351 -5.51 -27.33 15.48
CA GLY A 351 -4.97 -26.00 15.22
C GLY A 351 -3.64 -25.74 15.90
N GLU A 352 -2.72 -25.10 15.16
CA GLU A 352 -1.38 -24.77 15.67
C GLU A 352 -1.28 -23.32 16.16
N GLY A 353 -2.14 -22.42 15.67
CA GLY A 353 -2.11 -21.00 16.03
C GLY A 353 -0.99 -20.20 15.35
N LYS A 354 -0.68 -20.49 14.08
CA LYS A 354 0.38 -19.78 13.32
C LYS A 354 0.20 -18.26 13.33
N SER A 355 -0.96 -17.77 12.91
CA SER A 355 -1.21 -16.32 12.83
C SER A 355 -1.19 -15.66 14.21
N THR A 356 -1.60 -16.38 15.25
CA THR A 356 -1.50 -15.97 16.65
C THR A 356 -0.02 -15.78 17.06
N VAL A 357 0.87 -16.70 16.65
CA VAL A 357 2.33 -16.55 16.85
C VAL A 357 2.89 -15.38 16.05
N THR A 358 2.50 -15.22 14.79
CA THR A 358 2.92 -14.09 13.93
C THR A 358 2.61 -12.76 14.60
N VAL A 359 1.38 -12.58 15.05
CA VAL A 359 0.91 -11.36 15.72
C VAL A 359 1.58 -11.19 17.09
N GLY A 360 1.68 -12.25 17.88
CA GLY A 360 2.35 -12.23 19.18
C GLY A 360 3.84 -11.86 19.08
N LEU A 361 4.53 -12.32 18.03
CA LEU A 361 5.93 -12.01 17.76
C LEU A 361 6.13 -10.53 17.41
N VAL A 362 5.33 -9.96 16.51
CA VAL A 362 5.46 -8.53 16.17
C VAL A 362 5.08 -7.63 17.34
N GLN A 363 4.07 -8.03 18.13
CA GLN A 363 3.73 -7.35 19.38
C GLN A 363 4.90 -7.36 20.37
N ALA A 364 5.58 -8.50 20.53
CA ALA A 364 6.76 -8.62 21.38
C ALA A 364 7.92 -7.74 20.90
N LEU A 365 8.23 -7.77 19.59
CA LEU A 365 9.29 -6.94 18.99
C LEU A 365 9.02 -5.45 19.19
N THR A 366 7.80 -5.01 18.88
CA THR A 366 7.43 -3.59 18.92
C THR A 366 7.15 -3.09 20.34
N ALA A 367 6.17 -3.66 21.03
CA ALA A 367 5.67 -3.11 22.29
C ALA A 367 6.55 -3.44 23.50
N HIS A 368 7.36 -4.51 23.42
CA HIS A 368 8.14 -5.00 24.57
C HIS A 368 9.65 -4.91 24.36
N LEU A 369 10.14 -4.92 23.12
CA LEU A 369 11.56 -4.74 22.80
C LEU A 369 11.89 -3.40 22.12
N ASN A 370 10.88 -2.59 21.79
CA ASN A 370 11.04 -1.28 21.13
C ASN A 370 11.82 -1.35 19.81
N ILE A 371 11.58 -2.42 19.04
CA ILE A 371 12.14 -2.66 17.71
C ILE A 371 11.03 -2.43 16.70
N ASN A 372 11.27 -1.60 15.69
CA ASN A 372 10.31 -1.40 14.60
C ASN A 372 9.96 -2.74 13.97
N SER A 373 8.69 -3.12 14.00
CA SER A 373 8.27 -4.32 13.31
C SER A 373 6.88 -4.21 12.69
N PHE A 374 6.68 -5.03 11.66
CA PHE A 374 5.48 -5.11 10.84
C PHE A 374 5.03 -6.56 10.72
N ALA A 375 3.73 -6.84 10.78
CA ALA A 375 3.19 -8.12 10.32
C ALA A 375 2.62 -8.01 8.91
N CYS A 376 2.86 -9.00 8.06
CA CYS A 376 2.24 -9.11 6.74
C CYS A 376 1.42 -10.39 6.67
N LEU A 377 0.09 -10.24 6.65
CA LEU A 377 -0.89 -11.32 6.71
C LEU A 377 -1.73 -11.38 5.44
N ARG A 378 -2.35 -12.54 5.23
CA ARG A 378 -3.29 -12.77 4.14
C ARG A 378 -4.68 -12.27 4.52
N GLN A 379 -5.38 -11.71 3.55
CA GLN A 379 -6.82 -11.47 3.67
C GLN A 379 -7.57 -12.82 3.64
N PRO A 380 -8.44 -13.10 4.62
CA PRO A 380 -9.30 -14.28 4.58
C PRO A 380 -10.41 -14.12 3.53
N SER A 381 -10.82 -15.25 2.95
CA SER A 381 -12.05 -15.32 2.15
C SER A 381 -13.27 -15.21 3.04
N GLN A 382 -14.31 -14.52 2.57
CA GLN A 382 -15.57 -14.35 3.28
C GLN A 382 -16.41 -15.64 3.28
N GLY A 383 -16.27 -16.48 2.26
CA GLY A 383 -17.03 -17.73 2.12
C GLY A 383 -16.91 -18.65 3.34
N PRO A 384 -15.69 -19.00 3.81
CA PRO A 384 -15.47 -19.75 5.03
C PRO A 384 -16.05 -19.12 6.30
N THR A 385 -16.03 -17.79 6.44
CA THR A 385 -16.56 -17.07 7.60
C THR A 385 -18.02 -17.44 7.91
N PHE A 386 -18.85 -17.61 6.87
CA PHE A 386 -20.24 -18.05 7.02
C PHE A 386 -20.45 -19.57 7.05
N GLY A 387 -19.40 -20.33 6.72
CA GLY A 387 -19.41 -21.79 6.70
C GLY A 387 -18.96 -22.41 8.01
N VAL A 388 -17.66 -22.31 8.30
CA VAL A 388 -17.01 -22.91 9.48
C VAL A 388 -16.28 -21.81 10.25
N LYS A 389 -16.53 -21.75 11.56
CA LYS A 389 -16.00 -20.71 12.45
C LYS A 389 -14.47 -20.69 12.37
N GLY A 390 -13.90 -19.57 11.98
CA GLY A 390 -12.44 -19.40 11.93
C GLY A 390 -12.05 -17.97 11.64
N GLY A 391 -11.33 -17.34 12.57
CA GLY A 391 -10.70 -16.04 12.37
C GLY A 391 -9.25 -16.22 11.93
N ALA A 392 -8.86 -15.61 10.81
CA ALA A 392 -7.46 -15.61 10.35
C ALA A 392 -6.64 -14.45 10.93
N ALA A 393 -7.24 -13.64 11.82
CA ALA A 393 -6.65 -12.43 12.39
C ALA A 393 -5.70 -12.68 13.59
N GLY A 394 -5.41 -13.94 13.93
CA GLY A 394 -4.75 -14.32 15.20
C GLY A 394 -5.75 -14.89 16.20
N GLY A 395 -5.52 -14.69 17.49
CA GLY A 395 -6.46 -15.10 18.54
C GLY A 395 -6.02 -14.67 19.94
N GLY A 396 -6.98 -14.60 20.86
CA GLY A 396 -6.78 -14.12 22.24
C GLY A 396 -6.24 -12.69 22.24
N TYR A 397 -5.21 -12.45 23.06
CA TYR A 397 -4.54 -11.15 23.16
C TYR A 397 -3.47 -10.90 22.07
N ALA A 398 -3.37 -11.78 21.08
CA ALA A 398 -2.50 -11.65 19.92
C ALA A 398 -3.32 -11.73 18.63
N GLN A 399 -4.00 -10.62 18.32
CA GLN A 399 -4.86 -10.49 17.14
C GLN A 399 -4.78 -9.10 16.49
N VAL A 400 -5.17 -9.05 15.21
CA VAL A 400 -5.39 -7.83 14.43
C VAL A 400 -6.79 -7.29 14.71
N ILE A 401 -6.92 -5.98 14.89
CA ILE A 401 -8.18 -5.31 15.20
C ILE A 401 -8.50 -4.18 14.21
N PRO A 402 -9.78 -3.92 13.91
CA PRO A 402 -10.97 -4.67 14.36
C PRO A 402 -11.15 -6.01 13.62
N MET A 403 -11.49 -7.07 14.37
CA MET A 403 -11.58 -8.44 13.84
C MET A 403 -12.73 -8.63 12.82
N GLU A 404 -13.84 -7.92 12.99
CA GLU A 404 -15.00 -7.99 12.09
C GLU A 404 -14.65 -7.45 10.71
N GLU A 405 -14.01 -6.29 10.65
CA GLU A 405 -13.56 -5.66 9.41
C GLU A 405 -12.53 -6.52 8.67
N PHE A 406 -11.66 -7.22 9.42
CA PHE A 406 -10.65 -8.12 8.87
C PHE A 406 -11.24 -9.32 8.12
N ASN A 407 -12.37 -9.88 8.61
CA ASN A 407 -12.91 -11.16 8.11
C ASN A 407 -14.09 -11.03 7.14
N LEU A 408 -14.57 -9.80 6.90
CA LEU A 408 -15.65 -9.52 5.96
C LEU A 408 -15.09 -8.86 4.69
N HIS A 409 -15.57 -7.67 4.35
CA HIS A 409 -15.26 -7.03 3.08
C HIS A 409 -13.89 -6.34 3.04
N LEU A 410 -13.30 -6.05 4.21
CA LEU A 410 -12.08 -5.25 4.37
C LEU A 410 -12.14 -3.95 3.53
N THR A 411 -11.44 -3.92 2.39
CA THR A 411 -11.38 -2.79 1.45
C THR A 411 -11.91 -3.12 0.05
N GLY A 412 -12.50 -4.32 -0.14
CA GLY A 412 -13.08 -4.75 -1.41
C GLY A 412 -12.14 -5.46 -2.38
N ASP A 413 -10.93 -5.83 -1.96
CA ASP A 413 -9.91 -6.43 -2.85
C ASP A 413 -10.39 -7.73 -3.50
N ILE A 414 -11.04 -8.62 -2.72
CA ILE A 414 -11.61 -9.88 -3.24
C ILE A 414 -12.80 -9.61 -4.18
N HIS A 415 -13.55 -8.54 -3.97
CA HIS A 415 -14.63 -8.12 -4.88
C HIS A 415 -14.08 -7.66 -6.22
N ALA A 416 -13.00 -6.89 -6.22
CA ALA A 416 -12.29 -6.48 -7.44
C ALA A 416 -11.77 -7.70 -8.21
N ILE A 417 -11.19 -8.68 -7.52
CA ILE A 417 -10.75 -9.95 -8.11
C ILE A 417 -11.92 -10.71 -8.74
N THR A 418 -13.05 -10.79 -8.02
CA THR A 418 -14.26 -11.46 -8.52
C THR A 418 -14.77 -10.81 -9.80
N ALA A 419 -14.85 -9.48 -9.82
CA ALA A 419 -15.26 -8.72 -11.01
C ALA A 419 -14.30 -8.91 -12.18
N ALA A 420 -12.99 -8.79 -11.94
CA ALA A 420 -11.97 -8.95 -12.98
C ALA A 420 -11.95 -10.37 -13.56
N ASN A 421 -12.00 -11.39 -12.71
CA ASN A 421 -12.00 -12.79 -13.15
C ASN A 421 -13.22 -13.11 -14.01
N ASN A 422 -14.40 -12.64 -13.57
CA ASN A 422 -15.65 -12.90 -14.27
C ASN A 422 -15.79 -12.08 -15.56
N LEU A 423 -15.18 -10.89 -15.64
CA LEU A 423 -15.04 -10.15 -16.90
C LEU A 423 -14.21 -10.94 -17.93
N LEU A 424 -13.08 -11.52 -17.51
CA LEU A 424 -12.27 -12.36 -18.40
C LEU A 424 -13.04 -13.62 -18.83
N ALA A 425 -13.77 -14.27 -17.92
CA ALA A 425 -14.63 -15.40 -18.25
C ALA A 425 -15.73 -15.03 -19.27
N ALA A 426 -16.36 -13.87 -19.10
CA ALA A 426 -17.34 -13.35 -20.05
C ALA A 426 -16.71 -13.08 -21.42
N ALA A 427 -15.52 -12.46 -21.45
CA ALA A 427 -14.81 -12.15 -22.69
C ALA A 427 -14.46 -13.41 -23.50
N ILE A 428 -14.08 -14.51 -22.84
CA ILE A 428 -13.83 -15.80 -23.50
C ILE A 428 -15.09 -16.28 -24.22
N ASP A 429 -16.22 -16.37 -23.51
CA ASP A 429 -17.46 -16.90 -24.05
C ASP A 429 -18.02 -16.02 -25.18
N THR A 430 -18.00 -14.70 -24.97
CA THR A 430 -18.39 -13.71 -25.98
C THR A 430 -17.51 -13.81 -27.23
N ARG A 431 -16.18 -13.99 -27.06
CA ARG A 431 -15.27 -14.13 -28.20
C ARG A 431 -15.58 -15.37 -29.01
N ILE A 432 -15.80 -16.52 -28.36
CA ILE A 432 -16.16 -17.77 -29.03
C ILE A 432 -17.48 -17.61 -29.81
N LEU A 433 -18.50 -17.02 -29.20
CA LEU A 433 -19.79 -16.76 -29.84
C LEU A 433 -19.64 -15.91 -31.10
N HIS A 434 -18.94 -14.79 -31.00
CA HIS A 434 -18.76 -13.87 -32.13
C HIS A 434 -17.90 -14.47 -33.24
N GLU A 435 -16.90 -15.27 -32.90
CA GLU A 435 -16.15 -16.01 -33.91
C GLU A 435 -17.06 -17.01 -34.63
N ASN A 436 -17.85 -17.81 -33.93
CA ASN A 436 -18.66 -18.82 -34.61
C ASN A 436 -19.82 -18.25 -35.46
N THR A 437 -20.23 -17.01 -35.22
CA THR A 437 -21.43 -16.42 -35.84
C THR A 437 -21.14 -15.40 -36.94
N GLN A 438 -19.88 -15.00 -37.16
CA GLN A 438 -19.52 -13.91 -38.07
C GLN A 438 -18.44 -14.33 -39.06
N THR A 439 -18.42 -13.69 -40.23
CA THR A 439 -17.30 -13.79 -41.19
C THR A 439 -16.10 -12.97 -40.70
N ASP A 440 -14.89 -13.31 -41.16
CA ASP A 440 -13.65 -12.64 -40.74
C ASP A 440 -13.71 -11.13 -40.97
N LYS A 441 -14.17 -10.71 -42.15
CA LYS A 441 -14.34 -9.30 -42.50
C LYS A 441 -15.36 -8.59 -41.59
N ALA A 442 -16.48 -9.24 -41.30
CA ALA A 442 -17.51 -8.65 -40.44
C ALA A 442 -17.04 -8.54 -38.98
N LEU A 443 -16.32 -9.56 -38.49
CA LEU A 443 -15.73 -9.56 -37.15
C LEU A 443 -14.65 -8.48 -37.03
N TYR A 444 -13.75 -8.39 -38.00
CA TYR A 444 -12.73 -7.34 -38.07
C TYR A 444 -13.33 -5.94 -38.04
N ASN A 445 -14.40 -5.71 -38.82
CA ASN A 445 -15.11 -4.43 -38.83
C ASN A 445 -15.71 -4.03 -37.48
N ARG A 446 -16.06 -5.00 -36.63
CA ARG A 446 -16.57 -4.74 -35.27
C ARG A 446 -15.45 -4.62 -34.25
N LEU A 447 -14.35 -5.34 -34.42
CA LEU A 447 -13.17 -5.24 -33.57
C LEU A 447 -12.42 -3.92 -33.79
N VAL A 448 -12.42 -3.41 -35.02
CA VAL A 448 -11.76 -2.15 -35.41
C VAL A 448 -12.78 -1.25 -36.10
N PRO A 449 -13.73 -0.68 -35.33
CA PRO A 449 -14.81 0.11 -35.89
C PRO A 449 -14.28 1.41 -36.50
N SER A 450 -15.02 1.94 -37.48
CA SER A 450 -14.77 3.29 -37.98
C SER A 450 -15.55 4.29 -37.12
N VAL A 451 -14.85 5.22 -36.51
CA VAL A 451 -15.44 6.32 -35.73
C VAL A 451 -15.13 7.61 -36.47
N ASN A 452 -16.18 8.36 -36.86
CA ASN A 452 -16.05 9.57 -37.68
C ASN A 452 -15.24 9.37 -38.98
N GLY A 453 -15.37 8.19 -39.61
CA GLY A 453 -14.67 7.86 -40.85
C GLY A 453 -13.23 7.38 -40.67
N VAL A 454 -12.69 7.40 -39.46
CA VAL A 454 -11.31 6.97 -39.16
C VAL A 454 -11.33 5.60 -38.48
N ARG A 455 -10.43 4.70 -38.90
CA ARG A 455 -10.15 3.44 -38.20
C ARG A 455 -8.75 3.50 -37.63
N GLU A 456 -8.63 3.15 -36.36
CA GLU A 456 -7.35 3.10 -35.66
C GLU A 456 -7.27 1.84 -34.82
N PHE A 457 -6.07 1.26 -34.73
CA PHE A 457 -5.81 0.20 -33.77
C PHE A 457 -5.57 0.82 -32.39
N SER A 458 -6.23 0.26 -31.39
CA SER A 458 -5.85 0.48 -29.99
C SER A 458 -4.47 -0.11 -29.69
N SER A 459 -3.83 0.34 -28.62
CA SER A 459 -2.51 -0.15 -28.20
C SER A 459 -2.45 -1.66 -28.00
N ILE A 460 -3.51 -2.27 -27.46
CA ILE A 460 -3.61 -3.73 -27.27
C ILE A 460 -3.76 -4.49 -28.60
N GLN A 461 -4.41 -3.89 -29.60
CA GLN A 461 -4.51 -4.47 -30.94
C GLN A 461 -3.17 -4.40 -31.68
N LEU A 462 -2.41 -3.31 -31.52
CA LEU A 462 -1.04 -3.21 -32.03
C LEU A 462 -0.12 -4.26 -31.39
N ALA A 463 -0.26 -4.51 -30.08
CA ALA A 463 0.48 -5.58 -29.40
C ALA A 463 0.18 -6.97 -29.98
N ARG A 464 -1.10 -7.24 -30.29
CA ARG A 464 -1.52 -8.47 -30.98
C ARG A 464 -0.91 -8.60 -32.38
N LEU A 465 -0.92 -7.53 -33.19
CA LEU A 465 -0.30 -7.53 -34.52
C LEU A 465 1.19 -7.86 -34.44
N LYS A 466 1.90 -7.24 -33.48
CA LYS A 466 3.30 -7.54 -33.19
C LYS A 466 3.52 -9.02 -32.83
N LYS A 467 2.67 -9.60 -31.99
CA LYS A 467 2.72 -11.04 -31.64
C LYS A 467 2.51 -11.95 -32.87
N LEU A 468 1.68 -11.52 -33.82
CA LEU A 468 1.40 -12.23 -35.07
C LEU A 468 2.48 -11.98 -36.16
N GLY A 469 3.50 -11.15 -35.89
CA GLY A 469 4.52 -10.80 -36.88
C GLY A 469 4.03 -9.82 -37.96
N ILE A 470 2.95 -9.09 -37.71
CA ILE A 470 2.38 -8.10 -38.64
C ILE A 470 2.83 -6.70 -38.21
N ASN A 471 3.61 -6.02 -39.05
CA ASN A 471 4.19 -4.71 -38.75
C ASN A 471 3.34 -3.52 -39.22
N LYS A 472 2.20 -3.77 -39.86
CA LYS A 472 1.30 -2.74 -40.39
C LYS A 472 0.50 -2.09 -39.26
N THR A 473 0.47 -0.76 -39.25
CA THR A 473 -0.27 0.03 -38.24
C THR A 473 -1.52 0.71 -38.78
N ASP A 474 -1.72 0.74 -40.10
CA ASP A 474 -2.97 1.20 -40.73
C ASP A 474 -3.96 0.03 -40.83
N PRO A 475 -5.15 0.12 -40.18
CA PRO A 475 -6.18 -0.91 -40.28
C PRO A 475 -6.65 -1.24 -41.69
N ASN A 476 -6.53 -0.31 -42.64
CA ASN A 476 -6.98 -0.53 -44.02
C ASN A 476 -5.91 -1.21 -44.89
N ALA A 477 -4.68 -1.31 -44.41
CA ALA A 477 -3.55 -1.91 -45.13
C ALA A 477 -3.42 -3.43 -44.92
N LEU A 478 -4.23 -4.03 -44.03
CA LEU A 478 -4.21 -5.46 -43.78
C LEU A 478 -4.80 -6.23 -44.98
N THR A 479 -4.13 -7.32 -45.38
CA THR A 479 -4.67 -8.27 -46.36
C THR A 479 -5.80 -9.11 -45.76
N GLU A 480 -6.59 -9.80 -46.58
CA GLU A 480 -7.64 -10.70 -46.07
C GLU A 480 -7.08 -11.80 -45.16
N GLU A 481 -5.89 -12.33 -45.46
CA GLU A 481 -5.20 -13.32 -44.62
C GLU A 481 -4.77 -12.72 -43.27
N GLU A 482 -4.19 -11.52 -43.27
CA GLU A 482 -3.79 -10.83 -42.04
C GLU A 482 -5.02 -10.46 -41.19
N ILE A 483 -6.12 -10.04 -41.83
CA ILE A 483 -7.41 -9.81 -41.17
C ILE A 483 -7.89 -11.09 -40.50
N GLY A 484 -7.87 -12.23 -41.18
CA GLY A 484 -8.26 -13.52 -40.60
C GLY A 484 -7.41 -13.88 -39.38
N LYS A 485 -6.07 -13.80 -39.48
CA LYS A 485 -5.14 -14.07 -38.36
C LYS A 485 -5.35 -13.13 -37.17
N PHE A 486 -5.60 -11.85 -37.44
CA PHE A 486 -5.86 -10.88 -36.40
C PHE A 486 -7.22 -11.11 -35.73
N ALA A 487 -8.29 -11.26 -36.52
CA ALA A 487 -9.66 -11.34 -36.04
C ALA A 487 -9.97 -12.68 -35.33
N ARG A 488 -9.29 -13.77 -35.67
CA ARG A 488 -9.53 -15.10 -35.08
C ARG A 488 -8.54 -15.44 -34.00
N LEU A 489 -9.05 -15.79 -32.81
CA LEU A 489 -8.27 -16.49 -31.79
C LEU A 489 -8.35 -18.01 -31.99
N ASN A 490 -9.42 -18.51 -32.62
CA ASN A 490 -9.63 -19.95 -32.84
C ASN A 490 -9.50 -20.77 -31.55
N ILE A 491 -10.05 -20.26 -30.44
CA ILE A 491 -10.05 -20.95 -29.15
C ILE A 491 -10.64 -22.37 -29.33
N ASP A 492 -9.93 -23.38 -28.82
CA ASP A 492 -10.47 -24.72 -28.65
C ASP A 492 -11.24 -24.78 -27.32
N PRO A 493 -12.59 -24.92 -27.34
CA PRO A 493 -13.40 -24.93 -26.13
C PRO A 493 -13.04 -26.05 -25.15
N SER A 494 -12.48 -27.16 -25.62
CA SER A 494 -12.08 -28.30 -24.77
C SER A 494 -10.84 -28.00 -23.92
N THR A 495 -10.08 -26.97 -24.28
CA THR A 495 -8.83 -26.59 -23.61
C THR A 495 -8.99 -25.40 -22.67
N ILE A 496 -10.20 -24.85 -22.54
CA ILE A 496 -10.47 -23.70 -21.65
C ILE A 496 -10.17 -24.10 -20.20
N THR A 497 -9.17 -23.44 -19.61
CA THR A 497 -8.77 -23.60 -18.22
C THR A 497 -9.43 -22.57 -17.31
N TRP A 498 -9.83 -21.42 -17.86
CA TRP A 498 -10.38 -20.31 -17.09
C TRP A 498 -11.81 -20.57 -16.61
N GLN A 499 -12.05 -20.34 -15.33
CA GLN A 499 -13.33 -20.57 -14.66
C GLN A 499 -13.89 -19.28 -14.07
N ARG A 500 -15.18 -19.27 -13.75
CA ARG A 500 -15.80 -18.15 -13.03
C ARG A 500 -15.49 -18.27 -11.54
N VAL A 501 -15.69 -17.19 -10.79
CA VAL A 501 -15.47 -17.21 -9.34
C VAL A 501 -16.56 -16.48 -8.56
N LEU A 502 -16.72 -16.89 -7.31
CA LEU A 502 -17.59 -16.29 -6.31
C LEU A 502 -16.95 -16.46 -4.93
N ASP A 503 -17.01 -15.46 -4.03
CA ASP A 503 -16.45 -15.60 -2.68
C ASP A 503 -17.45 -16.16 -1.65
N THR A 504 -18.15 -17.23 -2.03
CA THR A 504 -19.15 -17.91 -1.20
C THR A 504 -18.95 -19.42 -1.33
N ASN A 505 -19.15 -20.16 -0.23
CA ASN A 505 -19.06 -21.62 -0.22
C ASN A 505 -20.28 -22.27 -0.90
N ASP A 506 -20.26 -22.40 -2.23
CA ASP A 506 -21.38 -22.96 -3.00
C ASP A 506 -21.00 -24.20 -3.83
N ARG A 507 -21.24 -25.39 -3.26
CA ARG A 507 -20.90 -26.66 -3.91
C ARG A 507 -21.68 -26.95 -5.19
N PHE A 508 -22.86 -26.34 -5.40
CA PHE A 508 -23.68 -26.61 -6.59
C PHE A 508 -23.14 -25.94 -7.85
N LEU A 509 -22.25 -24.95 -7.70
CA LEU A 509 -21.58 -24.29 -8.82
C LEU A 509 -20.29 -24.98 -9.28
N ARG A 510 -19.89 -26.10 -8.65
CA ARG A 510 -18.71 -26.89 -9.03
C ARG A 510 -18.76 -27.43 -10.46
N LYS A 511 -19.96 -27.58 -11.03
CA LYS A 511 -20.15 -27.98 -12.42
C LYS A 511 -21.52 -27.51 -12.91
N ILE A 512 -21.51 -26.68 -13.94
CA ILE A 512 -22.72 -26.06 -14.52
C ILE A 512 -22.66 -26.10 -16.05
N THR A 513 -23.79 -25.81 -16.69
CA THR A 513 -23.87 -25.56 -18.14
C THR A 513 -24.31 -24.12 -18.36
N ILE A 514 -23.56 -23.35 -19.16
CA ILE A 514 -23.85 -21.95 -19.48
C ILE A 514 -24.41 -21.80 -20.90
N GLY A 515 -24.89 -20.61 -21.27
CA GLY A 515 -25.36 -20.32 -22.63
C GLY A 515 -26.65 -21.05 -23.02
N GLN A 516 -27.54 -21.30 -22.04
CA GLN A 516 -28.79 -22.03 -22.25
C GLN A 516 -29.94 -21.14 -22.79
N ALA A 517 -29.78 -19.82 -22.77
CA ALA A 517 -30.80 -18.90 -23.26
C ALA A 517 -30.99 -19.05 -24.79
N PRO A 518 -32.19 -18.76 -25.33
CA PRO A 518 -32.47 -18.90 -26.76
C PRO A 518 -31.55 -18.09 -27.68
N THR A 519 -31.02 -16.97 -27.19
CA THR A 519 -30.08 -16.08 -27.91
C THR A 519 -28.70 -16.71 -28.13
N GLU A 520 -28.26 -17.59 -27.23
CA GLU A 520 -26.98 -18.30 -27.29
C GLU A 520 -27.16 -19.77 -27.74
N LYS A 521 -28.33 -20.12 -28.26
CA LYS A 521 -28.70 -21.49 -28.62
C LYS A 521 -27.66 -22.12 -29.55
N GLY A 522 -27.19 -23.31 -29.16
CA GLY A 522 -26.15 -24.04 -29.88
C GLY A 522 -24.71 -23.74 -29.44
N TYR A 523 -24.51 -22.73 -28.58
CA TYR A 523 -23.20 -22.31 -28.05
C TYR A 523 -23.07 -22.52 -26.54
N SER A 524 -23.71 -23.56 -26.01
CA SER A 524 -23.57 -23.93 -24.61
C SER A 524 -22.30 -24.74 -24.35
N ARG A 525 -21.75 -24.63 -23.14
CA ARG A 525 -20.62 -25.45 -22.69
C ARG A 525 -20.68 -25.74 -21.19
N GLN A 526 -19.94 -26.76 -20.77
CA GLN A 526 -19.68 -26.98 -19.36
C GLN A 526 -18.72 -25.91 -18.82
N ALA A 527 -18.97 -25.47 -17.60
CA ALA A 527 -18.16 -24.53 -16.85
C ALA A 527 -18.24 -24.86 -15.35
N GLN A 528 -17.43 -24.18 -14.54
CA GLN A 528 -17.50 -24.25 -13.09
C GLN A 528 -17.26 -22.87 -12.46
N PHE A 529 -17.59 -22.76 -11.18
CA PHE A 529 -17.12 -21.70 -10.30
C PHE A 529 -16.10 -22.24 -9.30
N ASP A 530 -15.06 -21.43 -9.06
CA ASP A 530 -14.12 -21.60 -7.96
C ASP A 530 -14.34 -20.49 -6.91
N ILE A 531 -13.84 -20.69 -5.69
CA ILE A 531 -13.90 -19.59 -4.71
C ILE A 531 -12.99 -18.44 -5.17
N ALA A 532 -13.33 -17.18 -4.92
CA ALA A 532 -12.59 -16.03 -5.47
C ALA A 532 -11.07 -16.07 -5.19
N VAL A 533 -10.68 -16.51 -3.99
CA VAL A 533 -9.27 -16.63 -3.58
C VAL A 533 -8.50 -17.77 -4.30
N ALA A 534 -9.19 -18.62 -5.06
CA ALA A 534 -8.61 -19.64 -5.94
C ALA A 534 -8.29 -19.10 -7.35
N SER A 535 -8.72 -17.87 -7.69
CA SER A 535 -8.43 -17.24 -8.98
C SER A 535 -6.93 -17.05 -9.19
N GLU A 536 -6.47 -17.21 -10.43
CA GLU A 536 -5.11 -16.83 -10.81
C GLU A 536 -4.86 -15.33 -10.60
N ILE A 537 -5.88 -14.48 -10.73
CA ILE A 537 -5.76 -13.02 -10.47
C ILE A 537 -5.35 -12.78 -9.01
N MET A 538 -5.83 -13.59 -8.05
CA MET A 538 -5.39 -13.51 -6.66
C MET A 538 -3.90 -13.86 -6.52
N ALA A 539 -3.41 -14.86 -7.26
CA ALA A 539 -2.01 -15.21 -7.28
C ALA A 539 -1.14 -14.14 -7.97
N VAL A 540 -1.63 -13.51 -9.04
CA VAL A 540 -1.01 -12.36 -9.70
C VAL A 540 -0.89 -11.18 -8.75
N LEU A 541 -1.96 -10.83 -8.03
CA LEU A 541 -1.94 -9.78 -7.03
C LEU A 541 -0.87 -10.07 -5.95
N ALA A 542 -0.83 -11.30 -5.45
CA ALA A 542 0.12 -11.69 -4.42
C ALA A 542 1.59 -11.71 -4.90
N LEU A 543 1.85 -11.96 -6.19
CA LEU A 543 3.21 -12.05 -6.76
C LEU A 543 3.65 -10.83 -7.56
N THR A 544 2.82 -9.80 -7.65
CA THR A 544 3.22 -8.49 -8.21
C THR A 544 4.32 -7.89 -7.34
N THR A 545 5.36 -7.36 -7.96
CA THR A 545 6.66 -7.12 -7.31
C THR A 545 7.01 -5.66 -7.09
N ASP A 546 6.55 -4.74 -7.94
CA ASP A 546 6.98 -3.34 -7.86
C ASP A 546 5.89 -2.32 -8.25
N SER A 547 5.02 -2.64 -9.21
CA SER A 547 4.24 -1.61 -9.90
C SER A 547 2.95 -2.14 -10.52
N LEU A 548 2.09 -1.20 -10.90
CA LEU A 548 0.91 -1.48 -11.71
C LEU A 548 1.29 -2.03 -13.10
N VAL A 549 2.49 -1.69 -13.60
CA VAL A 549 3.01 -2.18 -14.88
C VAL A 549 3.28 -3.69 -14.80
N ASP A 550 3.97 -4.15 -13.76
CA ASP A 550 4.21 -5.59 -13.53
C ASP A 550 2.88 -6.35 -13.39
N MET A 551 1.92 -5.84 -12.61
CA MET A 551 0.60 -6.48 -12.49
C MET A 551 -0.12 -6.56 -13.84
N LYS A 552 -0.10 -5.48 -14.63
CA LYS A 552 -0.71 -5.43 -15.96
C LYS A 552 -0.08 -6.46 -16.90
N GLU A 553 1.24 -6.57 -16.92
CA GLU A 553 1.94 -7.57 -17.74
C GLU A 553 1.61 -9.00 -17.31
N ARG A 554 1.53 -9.27 -16.00
CA ARG A 554 1.15 -10.58 -15.46
C ARG A 554 -0.29 -10.93 -15.83
N LEU A 555 -1.22 -9.98 -15.71
CA LEU A 555 -2.61 -10.15 -16.14
C LEU A 555 -2.66 -10.46 -17.65
N GLY A 556 -1.90 -9.75 -18.48
CA GLY A 556 -1.84 -10.00 -19.93
C GLY A 556 -1.29 -11.37 -20.30
N ARG A 557 -0.32 -11.89 -19.53
CA ARG A 557 0.29 -13.22 -19.72
C ARG A 557 -0.60 -14.40 -19.30
N MET A 558 -1.70 -14.18 -18.60
CA MET A 558 -2.60 -15.27 -18.17
C MET A 558 -3.13 -16.04 -19.38
N VAL A 559 -2.94 -17.36 -19.39
CA VAL A 559 -3.38 -18.25 -20.47
C VAL A 559 -4.74 -18.84 -20.10
N VAL A 560 -5.73 -18.60 -20.95
CA VAL A 560 -7.13 -19.00 -20.69
C VAL A 560 -7.55 -20.26 -21.43
N ALA A 561 -6.89 -20.56 -22.54
CA ALA A 561 -7.13 -21.72 -23.40
C ALA A 561 -5.94 -21.95 -24.35
N SER A 562 -5.97 -23.04 -25.11
CA SER A 562 -5.19 -23.19 -26.34
C SER A 562 -6.07 -22.90 -27.56
N ASP A 563 -5.47 -22.45 -28.65
CA ASP A 563 -6.13 -22.42 -29.95
C ASP A 563 -6.19 -23.84 -30.54
N LYS A 564 -6.89 -23.99 -31.68
CA LYS A 564 -6.97 -25.26 -32.41
C LYS A 564 -5.63 -25.80 -32.95
N ASN A 565 -4.56 -25.00 -32.91
CA ASN A 565 -3.20 -25.39 -33.28
C ASN A 565 -2.32 -25.68 -32.05
N GLY A 566 -2.88 -25.65 -30.83
CA GLY A 566 -2.16 -25.88 -29.58
C GLY A 566 -1.36 -24.68 -29.06
N GLN A 567 -1.48 -23.50 -29.67
CA GLN A 567 -0.82 -22.27 -29.20
C GLN A 567 -1.60 -21.63 -28.04
N PRO A 568 -0.93 -20.95 -27.09
CA PRO A 568 -1.59 -20.35 -25.95
C PRO A 568 -2.39 -19.09 -26.35
N VAL A 569 -3.65 -19.05 -25.93
CA VAL A 569 -4.51 -17.85 -26.00
C VAL A 569 -4.51 -17.17 -24.64
N THR A 570 -4.15 -15.89 -24.64
CA THR A 570 -3.93 -15.09 -23.42
C THR A 570 -5.03 -14.06 -23.18
N ALA A 571 -5.07 -13.48 -21.98
CA ALA A 571 -5.94 -12.34 -21.68
C ALA A 571 -5.61 -11.11 -22.56
N GLU A 572 -4.35 -10.93 -22.94
CA GLU A 572 -3.93 -9.88 -23.89
C GLU A 572 -4.53 -10.12 -25.28
N ASP A 573 -4.56 -11.37 -25.76
CA ASP A 573 -5.16 -11.72 -27.06
C ASP A 573 -6.66 -11.40 -27.11
N LEU A 574 -7.34 -11.50 -25.97
CA LEU A 574 -8.76 -11.16 -25.83
C LEU A 574 -9.02 -9.65 -25.76
N GLY A 575 -7.98 -8.81 -25.62
CA GLY A 575 -8.12 -7.37 -25.56
C GLY A 575 -8.59 -6.83 -24.21
N VAL A 576 -8.50 -7.60 -23.12
CA VAL A 576 -9.12 -7.23 -21.82
C VAL A 576 -8.13 -6.78 -20.74
N THR A 577 -6.83 -6.94 -20.93
CA THR A 577 -5.80 -6.63 -19.91
C THR A 577 -5.94 -5.24 -19.30
N GLY A 578 -6.21 -4.21 -20.13
CA GLY A 578 -6.43 -2.85 -19.66
C GLY A 578 -7.62 -2.75 -18.70
N ALA A 579 -8.75 -3.37 -19.04
CA ALA A 579 -9.94 -3.39 -18.20
C ALA A 579 -9.72 -4.15 -16.89
N LEU A 580 -9.01 -5.29 -16.92
CA LEU A 580 -8.62 -6.02 -15.71
C LEU A 580 -7.75 -5.16 -14.80
N THR A 581 -6.80 -4.43 -15.38
CA THR A 581 -5.91 -3.53 -14.62
C THR A 581 -6.69 -2.39 -13.96
N VAL A 582 -7.67 -1.81 -14.67
CA VAL A 582 -8.55 -0.77 -14.11
C VAL A 582 -9.35 -1.29 -12.91
N LEU A 583 -9.91 -2.50 -13.00
CA LEU A 583 -10.65 -3.12 -11.89
C LEU A 583 -9.72 -3.40 -10.68
N MET A 584 -8.46 -3.71 -10.93
CA MET A 584 -7.48 -4.04 -9.89
C MET A 584 -6.66 -2.84 -9.38
N LYS A 585 -6.89 -1.62 -9.90
CA LYS A 585 -6.03 -0.44 -9.65
C LYS A 585 -5.88 -0.07 -8.17
N ASP A 586 -6.92 -0.30 -7.36
CA ASP A 586 -6.91 -0.01 -5.93
C ASP A 586 -6.60 -1.28 -5.11
N ALA A 587 -7.01 -2.45 -5.61
CA ALA A 587 -6.73 -3.74 -5.00
C ALA A 587 -5.24 -4.10 -4.97
N ILE A 588 -4.38 -3.44 -5.75
CA ILE A 588 -2.92 -3.61 -5.69
C ILE A 588 -2.28 -2.99 -4.43
N LYS A 589 -2.97 -2.07 -3.76
CA LYS A 589 -2.45 -1.30 -2.61
C LYS A 589 -2.71 -2.07 -1.30
N PRO A 590 -1.66 -2.38 -0.50
CA PRO A 590 -1.81 -3.08 0.77
C PRO A 590 -2.67 -2.35 1.80
N ASN A 591 -3.40 -3.09 2.64
CA ASN A 591 -4.28 -2.53 3.65
C ASN A 591 -3.58 -2.46 5.01
N LEU A 592 -3.31 -1.26 5.51
CA LEU A 592 -2.77 -0.97 6.83
C LEU A 592 -3.85 -1.13 7.90
N MET A 593 -3.55 -1.92 8.92
CA MET A 593 -4.31 -2.12 10.15
C MET A 593 -3.34 -2.19 11.34
N GLN A 594 -3.82 -2.60 12.51
CA GLN A 594 -2.98 -2.75 13.71
C GLN A 594 -3.36 -3.94 14.59
N THR A 595 -2.41 -4.36 15.43
CA THR A 595 -2.64 -5.33 16.51
C THR A 595 -3.28 -4.67 17.72
N LEU A 596 -3.69 -5.49 18.71
CA LEU A 596 -4.18 -5.00 20.00
C LEU A 596 -3.20 -4.05 20.74
N GLU A 597 -1.89 -4.20 20.57
CA GLU A 597 -0.87 -3.31 21.16
C GLU A 597 -0.47 -2.15 20.23
N GLY A 598 -1.19 -1.95 19.12
CA GLY A 598 -0.95 -0.84 18.17
C GLY A 598 0.28 -1.04 17.28
N THR A 599 0.72 -2.29 17.08
CA THR A 599 1.77 -2.64 16.11
C THR A 599 1.18 -2.66 14.70
N PRO A 600 1.86 -2.11 13.66
CA PRO A 600 1.30 -2.04 12.32
C PRO A 600 1.23 -3.43 11.64
N VAL A 601 0.17 -3.62 10.85
CA VAL A 601 -0.10 -4.87 10.12
C VAL A 601 -0.54 -4.54 8.70
N PHE A 602 0.01 -5.22 7.70
CA PHE A 602 -0.54 -5.26 6.36
C PHE A 602 -1.36 -6.52 6.17
N VAL A 603 -2.57 -6.34 5.65
CA VAL A 603 -3.47 -7.42 5.25
C VAL A 603 -3.67 -7.30 3.75
N HIS A 604 -3.07 -8.19 2.96
CA HIS A 604 -3.09 -8.04 1.51
C HIS A 604 -2.88 -9.33 0.75
N ALA A 605 -3.76 -9.55 -0.23
CA ALA A 605 -3.93 -10.80 -0.97
C ALA A 605 -4.20 -12.01 -0.05
N GLY A 606 -4.69 -13.11 -0.62
CA GLY A 606 -5.01 -14.31 0.14
C GLY A 606 -5.14 -15.56 -0.71
N PRO A 607 -4.16 -15.88 -1.59
CA PRO A 607 -4.24 -17.07 -2.44
C PRO A 607 -4.30 -18.35 -1.60
N PHE A 608 -4.96 -19.37 -2.15
CA PHE A 608 -4.89 -20.72 -1.60
C PHE A 608 -3.45 -21.22 -1.47
N ALA A 609 -3.17 -21.96 -0.40
CA ALA A 609 -1.86 -22.57 -0.18
C ALA A 609 -1.69 -23.93 -0.86
N ASN A 610 -2.74 -24.47 -1.46
CA ASN A 610 -2.74 -25.74 -2.19
C ASN A 610 -2.49 -25.50 -3.68
N ILE A 611 -3.46 -24.88 -4.38
CA ILE A 611 -3.35 -24.63 -5.83
C ILE A 611 -2.54 -23.37 -6.18
N ALA A 612 -2.17 -22.58 -5.18
CA ALA A 612 -1.26 -21.44 -5.31
C ALA A 612 -0.26 -21.45 -4.14
N HIS A 613 0.53 -20.38 -4.04
CA HIS A 613 1.67 -20.31 -3.13
C HIS A 613 1.29 -20.05 -1.67
N GLY A 614 0.09 -19.51 -1.37
CA GLY A 614 -0.41 -19.44 0.00
C GLY A 614 0.21 -18.36 0.90
N ASN A 615 0.67 -17.24 0.33
CA ASN A 615 1.33 -16.16 1.06
C ASN A 615 0.65 -14.80 0.82
N SER A 616 0.86 -13.83 1.70
CA SER A 616 0.48 -12.43 1.47
C SER A 616 1.26 -11.83 0.29
N SER A 617 0.87 -10.65 -0.18
CA SER A 617 1.51 -10.03 -1.34
C SER A 617 2.98 -9.65 -1.13
N VAL A 618 3.78 -9.77 -2.18
CA VAL A 618 5.17 -9.26 -2.23
C VAL A 618 5.25 -7.75 -2.00
N LEU A 619 4.32 -6.97 -2.55
CA LEU A 619 4.29 -5.51 -2.37
C LEU A 619 4.17 -5.11 -0.89
N ALA A 620 3.29 -5.77 -0.13
CA ALA A 620 3.14 -5.54 1.30
C ALA A 620 4.45 -5.78 2.05
N ASP A 621 5.17 -6.87 1.74
CA ASP A 621 6.43 -7.17 2.42
C ASP A 621 7.52 -6.14 2.07
N LYS A 622 7.65 -5.78 0.79
CA LYS A 622 8.64 -4.77 0.35
C LYS A 622 8.39 -3.40 0.97
N ILE A 623 7.14 -2.95 1.00
CA ILE A 623 6.76 -1.68 1.63
C ILE A 623 7.07 -1.74 3.14
N ALA A 624 6.70 -2.83 3.80
CA ALA A 624 6.99 -3.01 5.22
C ALA A 624 8.51 -3.03 5.50
N LEU A 625 9.31 -3.70 4.66
CA LEU A 625 10.76 -3.80 4.82
C LEU A 625 11.44 -2.43 4.71
N LYS A 626 10.99 -1.57 3.79
CA LYS A 626 11.46 -0.17 3.68
C LYS A 626 11.05 0.66 4.89
N LEU A 627 9.81 0.52 5.35
CA LEU A 627 9.27 1.30 6.46
C LEU A 627 9.98 0.99 7.78
N VAL A 628 10.18 -0.30 8.10
CA VAL A 628 10.82 -0.69 9.38
C VAL A 628 12.30 -0.27 9.43
N GLY A 629 12.97 -0.20 8.28
CA GLY A 629 14.39 0.12 8.13
C GLY A 629 15.32 -1.04 8.53
N GLU A 630 16.62 -0.87 8.31
CA GLU A 630 17.66 -1.91 8.45
C GLU A 630 17.64 -2.68 9.79
N GLU A 631 17.38 -1.98 10.89
CA GLU A 631 17.32 -2.53 12.26
C GLU A 631 15.95 -3.12 12.62
N GLY A 632 14.96 -2.95 11.74
CA GLY A 632 13.59 -3.39 11.94
C GLY A 632 13.30 -4.79 11.41
N PHE A 633 12.10 -5.29 11.69
CA PHE A 633 11.69 -6.66 11.36
C PHE A 633 10.33 -6.70 10.64
N VAL A 634 10.24 -7.43 9.55
CA VAL A 634 8.97 -7.81 8.93
C VAL A 634 8.72 -9.29 9.18
N VAL A 635 7.60 -9.59 9.81
CA VAL A 635 7.16 -10.96 10.08
C VAL A 635 5.98 -11.28 9.16
N THR A 636 6.18 -12.20 8.24
CA THR A 636 5.13 -12.73 7.37
C THR A 636 4.85 -14.19 7.70
N GLU A 637 3.82 -14.77 7.09
CA GLU A 637 3.48 -16.18 7.26
C GLU A 637 3.18 -16.87 5.94
N ALA A 638 3.35 -18.20 5.96
CA ALA A 638 2.91 -19.07 4.89
C ALA A 638 1.77 -20.01 5.33
N GLY A 639 0.81 -20.25 4.44
CA GLY A 639 -0.31 -21.14 4.69
C GLY A 639 0.12 -22.61 4.87
N PHE A 640 -0.63 -23.36 5.68
CA PHE A 640 -0.33 -24.76 6.05
C PHE A 640 0.99 -24.96 6.80
N GLY A 641 1.68 -26.09 6.56
CA GLY A 641 2.94 -26.46 7.18
C GLY A 641 4.15 -26.09 6.31
N ALA A 642 5.34 -26.34 6.84
CA ALA A 642 6.60 -26.03 6.15
C ALA A 642 6.78 -26.83 4.85
N ASP A 643 6.17 -28.01 4.75
CA ASP A 643 6.14 -28.86 3.55
C ASP A 643 5.32 -28.28 2.39
N ILE A 644 4.43 -27.32 2.63
CA ILE A 644 3.64 -26.69 1.56
C ILE A 644 3.89 -25.18 1.51
N GLY A 645 3.51 -24.45 2.55
CA GLY A 645 3.54 -22.99 2.52
C GLY A 645 4.96 -22.45 2.42
N MET A 646 5.84 -22.92 3.31
CA MET A 646 7.24 -22.45 3.35
C MET A 646 8.02 -22.89 2.11
N GLU A 647 7.83 -24.13 1.65
CA GLU A 647 8.42 -24.61 0.39
C GLU A 647 8.07 -23.68 -0.78
N LYS A 648 6.78 -23.33 -0.92
CA LYS A 648 6.30 -22.41 -1.95
C LYS A 648 6.73 -20.97 -1.72
N PHE A 649 6.80 -20.53 -0.48
CA PHE A 649 7.34 -19.22 -0.14
C PHE A 649 8.79 -19.10 -0.68
N PHE A 650 9.65 -20.09 -0.44
CA PHE A 650 11.03 -20.07 -0.93
C PHE A 650 11.12 -20.28 -2.45
N ASN A 651 10.46 -21.30 -3.01
CA ASN A 651 10.65 -21.63 -4.42
C ASN A 651 9.81 -20.80 -5.39
N ILE A 652 8.83 -20.02 -4.91
CA ILE A 652 7.97 -19.15 -5.75
C ILE A 652 8.07 -17.70 -5.30
N LYS A 653 7.69 -17.38 -4.05
CA LYS A 653 7.61 -15.98 -3.59
C LYS A 653 8.98 -15.31 -3.53
N CYS A 654 9.99 -15.95 -2.94
CA CYS A 654 11.36 -15.42 -2.90
C CYS A 654 11.99 -15.31 -4.30
N ARG A 655 11.67 -16.23 -5.22
CA ARG A 655 12.13 -16.11 -6.62
C ARG A 655 11.51 -14.91 -7.32
N ALA A 656 10.21 -14.71 -7.15
CA ALA A 656 9.50 -13.60 -7.77
C ALA A 656 9.93 -12.25 -7.17
N SER A 657 10.07 -12.18 -5.85
CA SER A 657 10.35 -10.91 -5.14
C SER A 657 11.83 -10.54 -5.09
N GLY A 658 12.73 -11.51 -5.16
CA GLY A 658 14.15 -11.36 -4.84
C GLY A 658 14.45 -11.32 -3.34
N LEU A 659 13.43 -11.38 -2.47
CA LEU A 659 13.60 -11.30 -1.02
C LEU A 659 14.10 -12.62 -0.44
N VAL A 660 15.03 -12.54 0.50
CA VAL A 660 15.58 -13.68 1.23
C VAL A 660 15.28 -13.53 2.73
N PRO A 661 14.66 -14.53 3.37
CA PRO A 661 14.38 -14.48 4.80
C PRO A 661 15.68 -14.65 5.62
N ASN A 662 15.74 -13.91 6.72
CA ASN A 662 16.82 -13.97 7.71
C ASN A 662 16.58 -15.08 8.73
N ALA A 663 15.32 -15.41 9.03
CA ALA A 663 14.96 -16.48 9.97
C ALA A 663 13.59 -17.11 9.64
N VAL A 664 13.41 -18.35 10.09
CA VAL A 664 12.12 -19.06 10.06
C VAL A 664 11.67 -19.36 11.47
N VAL A 665 10.40 -19.10 11.76
CA VAL A 665 9.72 -19.58 12.97
C VAL A 665 8.80 -20.74 12.60
N LEU A 666 9.02 -21.92 13.16
CA LEU A 666 8.16 -23.10 13.00
C LEU A 666 7.26 -23.26 14.22
N VAL A 667 5.96 -23.12 14.01
CA VAL A 667 4.94 -23.26 15.04
C VAL A 667 4.54 -24.72 15.26
N ALA A 668 4.49 -25.13 16.51
CA ALA A 668 3.99 -26.43 16.95
C ALA A 668 3.12 -26.28 18.21
N THR A 669 2.31 -27.29 18.50
CA THR A 669 1.55 -27.41 19.76
C THR A 669 1.69 -28.83 20.29
N VAL A 670 1.65 -28.99 21.61
CA VAL A 670 1.73 -30.32 22.25
C VAL A 670 0.63 -31.24 21.71
N ARG A 671 -0.62 -30.75 21.63
CA ARG A 671 -1.76 -31.55 21.17
C ARG A 671 -1.64 -31.98 19.70
N ALA A 672 -1.14 -31.11 18.81
CA ALA A 672 -0.89 -31.50 17.42
C ALA A 672 0.21 -32.57 17.33
N LEU A 673 1.28 -32.44 18.13
CA LEU A 673 2.32 -33.46 18.20
C LEU A 673 1.78 -34.79 18.73
N LYS A 674 0.94 -34.80 19.76
CA LYS A 674 0.27 -36.03 20.23
C LYS A 674 -0.53 -36.72 19.13
N MET A 675 -1.21 -35.95 18.27
CA MET A 675 -1.92 -36.51 17.11
C MET A 675 -0.93 -37.11 16.09
N HIS A 676 0.20 -36.46 15.86
CA HIS A 676 1.26 -37.02 15.02
C HIS A 676 1.91 -38.28 15.61
N GLY A 677 1.90 -38.44 16.93
CA GLY A 677 2.39 -39.63 17.65
C GLY A 677 1.39 -40.79 17.73
N GLY A 678 0.25 -40.71 17.05
CA GLY A 678 -0.76 -41.78 17.05
C GLY A 678 -1.96 -41.52 17.96
N GLY A 679 -2.13 -40.29 18.45
CA GLY A 679 -3.34 -39.87 19.16
C GLY A 679 -4.63 -40.07 18.34
N PRO A 680 -5.78 -40.24 19.01
CA PRO A 680 -7.04 -40.60 18.36
C PRO A 680 -7.58 -39.49 17.45
N GLY A 681 -8.23 -39.87 16.33
CA GLY A 681 -8.84 -38.90 15.41
C GLY A 681 -9.78 -37.89 16.09
N VAL A 682 -9.74 -36.64 15.61
CA VAL A 682 -10.51 -35.50 16.15
C VAL A 682 -11.55 -35.05 15.11
N THR A 683 -12.79 -34.91 15.55
CA THR A 683 -13.91 -34.41 14.73
C THR A 683 -14.39 -33.07 15.31
N ALA A 684 -14.55 -32.06 14.46
CA ALA A 684 -15.04 -30.75 14.89
C ALA A 684 -16.41 -30.86 15.58
N GLY A 685 -16.57 -30.17 16.71
CA GLY A 685 -17.80 -30.19 17.52
C GLY A 685 -17.91 -31.35 18.51
N VAL A 686 -16.99 -32.32 18.49
CA VAL A 686 -16.93 -33.41 19.48
C VAL A 686 -15.92 -33.06 20.58
N PRO A 687 -16.22 -33.31 21.87
CA PRO A 687 -15.27 -33.11 22.95
C PRO A 687 -13.94 -33.82 22.70
N LEU A 688 -12.83 -33.17 23.06
CA LEU A 688 -11.50 -33.75 22.93
C LEU A 688 -11.36 -34.96 23.84
N LYS A 689 -10.70 -36.00 23.32
CA LYS A 689 -10.38 -37.21 24.11
C LYS A 689 -9.28 -36.91 25.14
N LYS A 690 -9.21 -37.74 26.18
CA LYS A 690 -8.31 -37.54 27.34
C LYS A 690 -6.85 -37.44 26.95
N GLU A 691 -6.42 -38.15 25.92
CA GLU A 691 -5.06 -38.11 25.38
C GLU A 691 -4.63 -36.69 25.00
N TYR A 692 -5.57 -35.79 24.66
CA TYR A 692 -5.29 -34.39 24.33
C TYR A 692 -5.46 -33.41 25.48
N THR A 693 -6.06 -33.83 26.60
CA THR A 693 -6.34 -32.97 27.76
C THR A 693 -5.53 -33.33 29.00
N GLU A 694 -5.01 -34.57 29.05
CA GLU A 694 -4.15 -35.10 30.09
C GLU A 694 -2.72 -35.28 29.56
N GLU A 695 -1.76 -35.44 30.47
CA GLU A 695 -0.35 -35.63 30.12
C GLU A 695 -0.14 -36.96 29.36
N ASN A 696 0.59 -36.90 28.25
CA ASN A 696 1.07 -38.08 27.53
C ASN A 696 2.39 -37.77 26.81
N VAL A 697 3.49 -37.86 27.57
CA VAL A 697 4.86 -37.60 27.10
C VAL A 697 5.26 -38.53 25.95
N GLN A 698 4.78 -39.79 25.95
CA GLN A 698 5.10 -40.76 24.91
C GLN A 698 4.53 -40.35 23.54
N LEU A 699 3.24 -39.98 23.48
CA LEU A 699 2.63 -39.48 22.24
C LEU A 699 3.32 -38.21 21.73
N VAL A 700 3.76 -37.33 22.63
CA VAL A 700 4.53 -36.14 22.27
C VAL A 700 5.87 -36.54 21.65
N ALA A 701 6.61 -37.46 22.30
CA ALA A 701 7.89 -37.96 21.80
C ALA A 701 7.76 -38.57 20.40
N ASP A 702 6.78 -39.46 20.22
CA ASP A 702 6.52 -40.13 18.95
C ASP A 702 6.08 -39.14 17.85
N GLY A 703 5.34 -38.11 18.23
CA GLY A 703 4.90 -37.04 17.34
C GLY A 703 5.99 -36.08 16.89
N CYS A 704 7.05 -35.91 17.69
CA CYS A 704 8.17 -35.02 17.38
C CYS A 704 8.93 -35.42 16.11
N CYS A 705 8.74 -36.63 15.58
CA CYS A 705 9.24 -37.01 14.26
C CYS A 705 8.73 -36.06 13.15
N ASN A 706 7.47 -35.59 13.23
CA ASN A 706 6.94 -34.63 12.26
C ASN A 706 7.64 -33.28 12.40
N LEU A 707 7.76 -32.76 13.62
CA LEU A 707 8.49 -31.51 13.89
C LEU A 707 9.94 -31.58 13.40
N GLN A 708 10.64 -32.68 13.67
CA GLN A 708 11.99 -32.92 13.17
C GLN A 708 12.06 -32.86 11.65
N LYS A 709 11.13 -33.52 10.93
CA LYS A 709 11.09 -33.47 9.47
C LYS A 709 10.83 -32.04 8.95
N GLN A 710 10.00 -31.26 9.63
CA GLN A 710 9.71 -29.87 9.25
C GLN A 710 10.91 -28.94 9.47
N ILE A 711 11.68 -29.15 10.55
CA ILE A 711 12.98 -28.49 10.76
C ILE A 711 13.96 -28.85 9.65
N GLN A 712 14.06 -30.13 9.28
CA GLN A 712 14.92 -30.60 8.19
C GLN A 712 14.55 -29.96 6.85
N ILE A 713 13.25 -29.83 6.55
CA ILE A 713 12.77 -29.17 5.32
C ILE A 713 13.26 -27.72 5.30
N ALA A 714 13.14 -26.97 6.39
CA ALA A 714 13.64 -25.60 6.46
C ALA A 714 15.17 -25.52 6.29
N GLN A 715 15.91 -26.47 6.85
CA GLN A 715 17.37 -26.57 6.71
C GLN A 715 17.82 -26.85 5.27
N LEU A 716 17.00 -27.50 4.42
CA LEU A 716 17.33 -27.67 2.99
C LEU A 716 17.64 -26.33 2.32
N PHE A 717 16.94 -25.27 2.74
CA PHE A 717 17.07 -23.92 2.19
C PHE A 717 18.14 -23.08 2.89
N GLY A 718 18.75 -23.54 3.99
CA GLY A 718 19.87 -22.86 4.65
C GLY A 718 19.50 -21.61 5.47
N VAL A 719 18.27 -21.53 5.99
CA VAL A 719 17.79 -20.44 6.86
C VAL A 719 17.73 -20.91 8.32
N PRO A 720 18.16 -20.12 9.31
CA PRO A 720 18.07 -20.52 10.72
C PRO A 720 16.62 -20.66 11.18
N VAL A 721 16.35 -21.69 11.98
CA VAL A 721 15.00 -22.12 12.37
C VAL A 721 14.81 -21.99 13.88
N ILE A 722 13.79 -21.27 14.31
CA ILE A 722 13.35 -21.19 15.70
C ILE A 722 12.02 -21.94 15.81
N VAL A 723 11.86 -22.81 16.81
CA VAL A 723 10.57 -23.45 17.08
C VAL A 723 9.79 -22.62 18.10
N ALA A 724 8.58 -22.20 17.73
CA ALA A 724 7.63 -21.57 18.64
C ALA A 724 6.60 -22.61 19.10
N LEU A 725 6.71 -23.05 20.35
CA LEU A 725 5.73 -23.95 20.94
C LEU A 725 4.58 -23.12 21.51
N ASN A 726 3.45 -23.09 20.81
CA ASN A 726 2.26 -22.36 21.28
C ASN A 726 1.56 -23.17 22.39
N VAL A 727 1.58 -22.63 23.62
CA VAL A 727 1.22 -23.37 24.83
C VAL A 727 -0.27 -23.27 25.11
N PHE A 728 -0.91 -24.42 25.35
CA PHE A 728 -2.29 -24.53 25.81
C PHE A 728 -2.38 -24.78 27.31
N LYS A 729 -3.53 -24.46 27.90
CA LYS A 729 -3.81 -24.61 29.33
C LYS A 729 -3.58 -26.03 29.86
N THR A 730 -3.77 -27.04 29.03
CA THR A 730 -3.64 -28.46 29.38
C THR A 730 -2.22 -29.00 29.22
N ASP A 731 -1.31 -28.24 28.63
CA ASP A 731 0.05 -28.71 28.35
C ASP A 731 0.87 -28.72 29.64
N THR A 732 1.52 -29.84 29.95
CA THR A 732 2.33 -29.94 31.17
C THR A 732 3.76 -29.47 30.94
N ARG A 733 4.46 -29.17 32.04
CA ARG A 733 5.87 -28.74 31.95
C ARG A 733 6.76 -29.82 31.31
N ALA A 734 6.52 -31.09 31.63
CA ALA A 734 7.27 -32.21 31.08
C ALA A 734 7.11 -32.31 29.55
N GLU A 735 5.89 -32.13 29.04
CA GLU A 735 5.62 -32.14 27.60
C GLU A 735 6.27 -30.96 26.89
N ILE A 736 6.17 -29.76 27.48
CA ILE A 736 6.77 -28.53 26.95
C ILE A 736 8.29 -28.66 26.85
N ASP A 737 8.94 -29.11 27.93
CA ASP A 737 10.39 -29.25 28.00
C ASP A 737 10.88 -30.29 26.99
N LEU A 738 10.19 -31.43 26.87
CA LEU A 738 10.53 -32.47 25.90
C LEU A 738 10.50 -31.96 24.46
N VAL A 739 9.45 -31.22 24.06
CA VAL A 739 9.34 -30.68 22.69
C VAL A 739 10.49 -29.72 22.40
N CYS A 740 10.81 -28.83 23.34
CA CYS A 740 11.89 -27.85 23.17
C CYS A 740 13.26 -28.54 23.07
N GLU A 741 13.51 -29.57 23.89
CA GLU A 741 14.72 -30.39 23.84
C GLU A 741 14.87 -31.12 22.50
N LEU A 742 13.81 -31.81 22.04
CA LEU A 742 13.83 -32.56 20.79
C LEU A 742 13.96 -31.65 19.57
N ALA A 743 13.34 -30.47 19.58
CA ALA A 743 13.50 -29.47 18.54
C ALA A 743 14.96 -29.00 18.39
N LYS A 744 15.62 -28.69 19.52
CA LYS A 744 17.04 -28.28 19.53
C LYS A 744 17.95 -29.42 19.05
N ARG A 745 17.70 -30.65 19.51
CA ARG A 745 18.42 -31.85 19.03
C ARG A 745 18.23 -32.10 17.53
N ALA A 746 17.06 -31.75 16.98
CA ALA A 746 16.80 -31.81 15.54
C ALA A 746 17.52 -30.71 14.72
N GLY A 747 18.22 -29.79 15.38
CA GLY A 747 18.99 -28.72 14.74
C GLY A 747 18.23 -27.41 14.58
N ALA A 748 17.15 -27.19 15.35
CA ALA A 748 16.61 -25.85 15.52
C ALA A 748 17.64 -24.96 16.23
N PHE A 749 17.75 -23.71 15.80
CA PHE A 749 18.56 -22.68 16.43
C PHE A 749 18.16 -22.46 17.89
N ASP A 750 16.84 -22.38 18.13
CA ASP A 750 16.26 -22.32 19.46
C ASP A 750 14.83 -22.89 19.43
N ALA A 751 14.26 -23.15 20.60
CA ALA A 751 12.89 -23.62 20.77
C ALA A 751 12.30 -23.00 22.04
N VAL A 752 11.18 -22.27 21.90
CA VAL A 752 10.65 -21.37 22.93
C VAL A 752 9.15 -21.62 23.17
N PRO A 753 8.71 -21.83 24.42
CA PRO A 753 7.28 -21.83 24.76
C PRO A 753 6.71 -20.42 24.71
N CYS A 754 5.53 -20.29 24.10
CA CYS A 754 4.90 -19.01 23.80
C CYS A 754 3.50 -18.93 24.43
N TYR A 755 3.20 -17.81 25.08
CA TYR A 755 1.97 -17.57 25.86
C TYR A 755 1.17 -16.35 25.35
N HIS A 756 1.44 -15.89 24.14
CA HIS A 756 0.88 -14.65 23.59
C HIS A 756 -0.64 -14.67 23.42
N TRP A 757 -1.25 -15.85 23.24
CA TRP A 757 -2.71 -15.98 23.22
C TRP A 757 -3.34 -15.48 24.52
N SER A 758 -2.74 -15.75 25.69
CA SER A 758 -3.32 -15.36 26.99
C SER A 758 -2.82 -14.00 27.51
N ILE A 759 -1.62 -13.56 27.14
CA ILE A 759 -1.00 -12.35 27.72
C ILE A 759 -0.37 -11.39 26.68
N GLY A 760 -0.72 -11.51 25.40
CA GLY A 760 -0.30 -10.59 24.33
C GLY A 760 1.20 -10.66 24.02
N GLY A 761 1.79 -9.57 23.52
CA GLY A 761 3.21 -9.52 23.14
C GLY A 761 4.17 -9.94 24.24
N LYS A 762 3.81 -9.70 25.51
CA LYS A 762 4.59 -10.13 26.69
C LYS A 762 4.86 -11.64 26.68
N GLY A 763 3.92 -12.44 26.17
CA GLY A 763 4.02 -13.89 26.08
C GLY A 763 4.93 -14.42 24.96
N SER A 764 5.50 -13.54 24.13
CA SER A 764 6.40 -13.89 23.03
C SER A 764 7.76 -13.16 23.08
N VAL A 765 8.10 -12.52 24.20
CA VAL A 765 9.37 -11.77 24.36
C VAL A 765 10.60 -12.66 24.15
N GLU A 766 10.61 -13.87 24.71
CA GLU A 766 11.73 -14.80 24.52
C GLU A 766 11.82 -15.28 23.06
N LEU A 767 10.68 -15.50 22.40
CA LEU A 767 10.66 -15.83 20.97
C LEU A 767 11.24 -14.66 20.15
N ALA A 768 10.87 -13.42 20.47
CA ALA A 768 11.37 -12.23 19.78
C ALA A 768 12.90 -12.07 19.93
N ARG A 769 13.45 -12.37 21.11
CA ARG A 769 14.91 -12.39 21.33
C ARG A 769 15.58 -13.49 20.51
N ALA A 770 15.05 -14.71 20.54
CA ALA A 770 15.58 -15.83 19.76
C ALA A 770 15.56 -15.53 18.24
N VAL A 771 14.49 -14.91 17.75
CA VAL A 771 14.35 -14.49 16.34
C VAL A 771 15.38 -13.41 15.98
N ARG A 772 15.54 -12.39 16.82
CA ARG A 772 16.56 -11.34 16.61
C ARG A 772 17.97 -11.93 16.54
N ASP A 773 18.30 -12.81 17.48
CA ASP A 773 19.62 -13.41 17.58
C ASP A 773 19.91 -14.36 16.40
N ALA A 774 18.89 -15.11 15.94
CA ALA A 774 18.97 -15.94 14.74
C ALA A 774 19.13 -15.11 13.45
N ALA A 775 18.33 -14.06 13.28
CA ALA A 775 18.36 -13.20 12.10
C ALA A 775 19.72 -12.49 11.92
N ASN A 776 20.43 -12.23 13.02
CA ASN A 776 21.75 -11.60 13.02
C ASN A 776 22.90 -12.54 12.62
N LYS A 777 22.72 -13.87 12.62
CA LYS A 777 23.77 -14.81 12.17
C LYS A 777 23.90 -14.91 10.64
N GLY A 778 22.93 -14.37 9.90
CA GLY A 778 22.85 -14.48 8.44
C GLY A 778 22.33 -15.83 7.95
N SER A 779 21.75 -15.85 6.75
CA SER A 779 21.25 -17.06 6.09
C SER A 779 22.17 -17.49 4.94
N ARG A 780 22.26 -18.79 4.69
CA ARG A 780 22.94 -19.38 3.51
C ARG A 780 21.90 -19.87 2.52
N PHE A 781 21.02 -18.95 2.14
CA PHE A 781 19.82 -19.28 1.39
C PHE A 781 20.14 -19.94 0.05
N ARG A 782 19.42 -21.02 -0.27
CA ARG A 782 19.43 -21.67 -1.58
C ARG A 782 18.04 -22.18 -1.92
N PHE A 783 17.72 -22.16 -3.21
CA PHE A 783 16.50 -22.81 -3.69
C PHE A 783 16.65 -24.34 -3.71
N LEU A 784 15.53 -25.06 -3.70
CA LEU A 784 15.52 -26.52 -3.66
C LEU A 784 15.96 -27.16 -4.98
N TYR A 785 15.67 -26.50 -6.10
CA TYR A 785 15.96 -26.99 -7.45
C TYR A 785 16.29 -25.83 -8.40
N ASP A 786 16.91 -26.12 -9.55
CA ASP A 786 17.02 -25.16 -10.65
C ASP A 786 15.72 -25.18 -11.48
N VAL A 787 15.24 -24.02 -11.90
CA VAL A 787 14.04 -23.90 -12.73
C VAL A 787 14.25 -24.45 -14.14
N GLN A 788 15.49 -24.55 -14.61
CA GLN A 788 15.88 -25.16 -15.89
C GLN A 788 15.70 -26.69 -15.93
N LEU A 789 15.52 -27.33 -14.76
CA LEU A 789 15.21 -28.77 -14.74
C LEU A 789 13.85 -29.03 -15.43
N PRO A 790 13.69 -30.19 -16.10
CA PRO A 790 12.41 -30.61 -16.64
C PRO A 790 11.31 -30.58 -15.57
N ILE A 791 10.07 -30.30 -15.98
CA ILE A 791 8.91 -30.21 -15.06
C ILE A 791 8.83 -31.45 -14.15
N VAL A 792 8.96 -32.64 -14.74
CA VAL A 792 8.92 -33.93 -14.02
C VAL A 792 10.00 -34.01 -12.93
N GLU A 793 11.23 -33.59 -13.22
CA GLU A 793 12.34 -33.63 -12.26
C GLU A 793 12.12 -32.64 -11.11
N LYS A 794 11.54 -31.46 -11.37
CA LYS A 794 11.19 -30.50 -10.31
C LYS A 794 10.13 -31.09 -9.37
N ILE A 795 9.10 -31.72 -9.92
CA ILE A 795 8.05 -32.40 -9.14
C ILE A 795 8.67 -33.52 -8.30
N ARG A 796 9.52 -34.37 -8.91
CA ARG A 796 10.19 -35.48 -8.23
C ARG A 796 11.11 -34.99 -7.11
N THR A 797 11.86 -33.92 -7.34
CA THR A 797 12.74 -33.30 -6.32
C THR A 797 11.95 -32.89 -5.08
N ILE A 798 10.82 -32.20 -5.27
CA ILE A 798 9.95 -31.81 -4.15
C ILE A 798 9.42 -33.06 -3.44
N ALA A 799 8.91 -34.03 -4.20
CA ALA A 799 8.33 -35.25 -3.64
C ALA A 799 9.34 -36.04 -2.77
N GLN A 800 10.58 -36.18 -3.23
CA GLN A 800 11.61 -36.93 -2.52
C GLN A 800 12.20 -36.13 -1.34
N ALA A 801 12.67 -34.89 -1.59
CA ALA A 801 13.38 -34.12 -0.58
C ALA A 801 12.44 -33.60 0.53
N VAL A 802 11.27 -33.07 0.14
CA VAL A 802 10.32 -32.44 1.08
C VAL A 802 9.41 -33.49 1.68
N TYR A 803 8.74 -34.30 0.86
CA TYR A 803 7.71 -35.23 1.35
C TYR A 803 8.26 -36.58 1.82
N GLY A 804 9.46 -36.96 1.38
CA GLY A 804 9.99 -38.31 1.64
C GLY A 804 9.30 -39.39 0.82
N ALA A 805 8.69 -39.03 -0.32
CA ALA A 805 8.15 -40.00 -1.27
C ALA A 805 9.29 -40.78 -1.91
N ARG A 806 9.04 -42.03 -2.29
CA ARG A 806 10.00 -42.85 -3.04
C ARG A 806 10.17 -42.31 -4.47
N ASP A 807 9.04 -42.05 -5.13
CA ASP A 807 8.98 -41.49 -6.48
C ASP A 807 7.60 -40.87 -6.72
N ILE A 808 7.36 -40.40 -7.95
CA ILE A 808 6.08 -39.91 -8.45
C ILE A 808 5.52 -40.84 -9.53
N GLU A 809 4.20 -40.83 -9.69
CA GLU A 809 3.50 -41.54 -10.77
C GLU A 809 2.64 -40.53 -11.52
N LEU A 810 2.85 -40.43 -12.83
CA LEU A 810 2.14 -39.49 -13.70
C LEU A 810 0.98 -40.19 -14.41
N SER A 811 -0.21 -39.61 -14.34
CA SER A 811 -1.31 -40.04 -15.21
C SER A 811 -1.00 -39.70 -16.68
N PRO A 812 -1.62 -40.39 -17.66
CA PRO A 812 -1.49 -40.04 -19.07
C PRO A 812 -1.93 -38.60 -19.37
N GLU A 813 -2.95 -38.09 -18.65
CA GLU A 813 -3.43 -36.71 -18.77
C GLU A 813 -2.37 -35.71 -18.26
N ALA A 814 -1.77 -35.99 -17.10
CA ALA A 814 -0.70 -35.18 -16.54
C ALA A 814 0.51 -35.11 -17.47
N GLN A 815 0.95 -36.25 -18.02
CA GLN A 815 2.07 -36.30 -18.97
C GLN A 815 1.79 -35.47 -20.23
N SER A 816 0.62 -35.65 -20.85
CA SER A 816 0.22 -34.89 -22.04
C SER A 816 0.22 -33.36 -21.80
N LYS A 817 -0.27 -32.91 -20.63
CA LYS A 817 -0.24 -31.48 -20.28
C LYS A 817 1.18 -30.97 -20.00
N ILE A 818 2.04 -31.77 -19.37
CA ILE A 818 3.46 -31.44 -19.17
C ILE A 818 4.17 -31.25 -20.52
N ASP A 819 3.95 -32.15 -21.47
CA ASP A 819 4.55 -32.09 -22.80
C ASP A 819 4.10 -30.82 -23.53
N ARG A 820 2.80 -30.52 -23.48
CA ARG A 820 2.23 -29.27 -24.03
C ARG A 820 2.82 -28.03 -23.38
N TYR A 821 2.90 -27.95 -22.06
CA TYR A 821 3.48 -26.79 -21.37
C TYR A 821 4.98 -26.62 -21.70
N THR A 822 5.70 -27.72 -21.90
CA THR A 822 7.09 -27.69 -22.34
C THR A 822 7.20 -27.14 -23.77
N GLN A 823 6.37 -27.62 -24.70
CA GLN A 823 6.30 -27.14 -26.08
C GLN A 823 5.90 -25.65 -26.17
N GLN A 824 5.02 -25.20 -25.28
CA GLN A 824 4.60 -23.80 -25.18
C GLN A 824 5.64 -22.89 -24.50
N GLY A 825 6.79 -23.43 -24.07
CA GLY A 825 7.88 -22.66 -23.46
C GLY A 825 7.71 -22.38 -21.96
N PHE A 826 6.76 -23.01 -21.29
CA PHE A 826 6.50 -22.85 -19.86
C PHE A 826 7.30 -23.83 -18.99
N GLY A 827 8.17 -24.65 -19.60
CA GLY A 827 8.99 -25.65 -18.92
C GLY A 827 9.85 -25.10 -17.78
N ASN A 828 10.24 -23.83 -17.84
CA ASN A 828 11.12 -23.17 -16.85
C ASN A 828 10.37 -22.51 -15.68
N LEU A 829 9.07 -22.74 -15.52
CA LEU A 829 8.32 -22.20 -14.38
C LEU A 829 8.54 -23.05 -13.11
N PRO A 830 8.52 -22.44 -11.91
CA PRO A 830 8.55 -23.16 -10.64
C PRO A 830 7.29 -24.02 -10.44
N ILE A 831 7.38 -24.97 -9.51
CA ILE A 831 6.31 -25.93 -9.20
C ILE A 831 5.59 -25.55 -7.91
N CYS A 832 4.27 -25.56 -7.95
CA CYS A 832 3.38 -25.36 -6.82
C CYS A 832 2.58 -26.64 -6.55
N MET A 833 3.08 -27.51 -5.67
CA MET A 833 2.42 -28.80 -5.39
C MET A 833 1.04 -28.62 -4.73
N ALA A 834 -0.02 -29.11 -5.37
CA ALA A 834 -1.38 -29.09 -4.82
C ALA A 834 -1.73 -30.46 -4.21
N LYS A 835 -1.35 -30.65 -2.94
CA LYS A 835 -1.61 -31.86 -2.15
C LYS A 835 -2.41 -31.58 -0.88
N THR A 836 -2.83 -32.63 -0.18
CA THR A 836 -3.44 -32.48 1.14
C THR A 836 -2.47 -31.82 2.11
N HIS A 837 -2.97 -30.90 2.91
CA HIS A 837 -2.20 -30.23 3.96
C HIS A 837 -2.12 -31.05 5.25
N LEU A 838 -2.85 -32.15 5.36
CA LEU A 838 -3.00 -32.93 6.59
C LEU A 838 -1.95 -34.04 6.76
N SER A 839 -1.09 -34.24 5.76
CA SER A 839 -0.02 -35.24 5.74
C SER A 839 1.13 -34.78 4.83
N LEU A 840 2.36 -35.25 5.11
CA LEU A 840 3.46 -35.15 4.15
C LEU A 840 3.17 -35.94 2.86
N SER A 841 2.38 -37.01 2.96
CA SER A 841 1.92 -37.81 1.82
C SER A 841 0.66 -37.22 1.16
N HIS A 842 0.13 -37.93 0.16
CA HIS A 842 -1.17 -37.64 -0.44
C HIS A 842 -2.38 -38.15 0.40
N GLN A 843 -2.13 -38.89 1.48
CA GLN A 843 -3.17 -39.52 2.30
C GLN A 843 -3.35 -38.75 3.62
N PRO A 844 -4.47 -38.04 3.83
CA PRO A 844 -4.64 -37.12 4.97
C PRO A 844 -4.55 -37.79 6.35
N ASP A 845 -4.90 -39.08 6.44
CA ASP A 845 -4.92 -39.83 7.70
C ASP A 845 -3.54 -40.35 8.11
N LYS A 846 -2.56 -40.35 7.19
CA LYS A 846 -1.19 -40.77 7.52
C LYS A 846 -0.44 -39.65 8.25
N LYS A 847 -0.40 -39.74 9.57
CA LYS A 847 0.31 -38.81 10.47
C LYS A 847 1.79 -39.16 10.63
N GLY A 848 2.50 -38.43 11.50
CA GLY A 848 3.95 -38.52 11.66
C GLY A 848 4.74 -38.21 10.38
N VAL A 849 5.66 -39.10 10.01
CA VAL A 849 6.48 -39.05 8.79
C VAL A 849 6.25 -40.35 7.98
N PRO A 850 5.28 -40.35 7.05
CA PRO A 850 5.00 -41.52 6.22
C PRO A 850 6.22 -41.94 5.38
N ARG A 851 6.39 -43.24 5.16
CA ARG A 851 7.50 -43.82 4.37
C ARG A 851 6.97 -44.66 3.20
N ASP A 852 7.85 -44.93 2.24
CA ASP A 852 7.65 -45.89 1.14
C ASP A 852 6.39 -45.69 0.30
N PHE A 853 6.00 -44.43 0.04
CA PHE A 853 4.86 -44.10 -0.80
C PHE A 853 5.29 -43.49 -2.14
N ILE A 854 4.51 -43.77 -3.19
CA ILE A 854 4.59 -43.06 -4.48
C ILE A 854 3.57 -41.93 -4.46
N LEU A 855 3.93 -40.76 -4.99
CA LEU A 855 3.04 -39.61 -5.08
C LEU A 855 2.28 -39.63 -6.42
N PRO A 856 0.95 -39.84 -6.44
CA PRO A 856 0.18 -39.85 -7.67
C PRO A 856 -0.07 -38.41 -8.14
N ILE A 857 0.28 -38.13 -9.39
CA ILE A 857 0.03 -36.87 -10.07
C ILE A 857 -1.10 -37.10 -11.07
N SER A 858 -2.31 -36.71 -10.69
CA SER A 858 -3.51 -36.99 -11.49
C SER A 858 -3.69 -36.01 -12.64
N ASP A 859 -3.29 -34.75 -12.46
CA ASP A 859 -3.42 -33.67 -13.44
C ASP A 859 -2.33 -32.62 -13.19
N VAL A 860 -2.05 -31.78 -14.20
CA VAL A 860 -1.13 -30.65 -14.11
C VAL A 860 -1.76 -29.43 -14.75
N ARG A 861 -1.79 -28.32 -14.00
CA ARG A 861 -2.32 -27.04 -14.47
C ARG A 861 -1.24 -25.97 -14.36
N ALA A 862 -1.48 -24.80 -14.96
CA ALA A 862 -0.52 -23.71 -14.94
C ALA A 862 -1.21 -22.37 -14.71
N SER A 863 -0.58 -21.54 -13.90
CA SER A 863 -0.94 -20.14 -13.68
C SER A 863 0.19 -19.29 -14.26
N ILE A 864 0.11 -19.03 -15.55
CA ILE A 864 1.19 -18.44 -16.35
C ILE A 864 1.42 -16.96 -16.01
N GLY A 865 0.36 -16.19 -15.75
CA GLY A 865 0.48 -14.81 -15.30
C GLY A 865 1.07 -14.71 -13.90
N ALA A 866 0.71 -15.64 -13.01
CA ALA A 866 1.33 -15.73 -11.69
C ALA A 866 2.78 -16.25 -11.75
N GLY A 867 3.08 -17.12 -12.73
CA GLY A 867 4.42 -17.63 -13.03
C GLY A 867 4.75 -18.96 -12.36
N PHE A 868 3.82 -19.93 -12.32
CA PHE A 868 4.10 -21.28 -11.81
C PHE A 868 3.21 -22.36 -12.47
N ILE A 869 3.67 -23.61 -12.39
CA ILE A 869 2.92 -24.83 -12.76
C ILE A 869 2.51 -25.54 -11.47
N TYR A 870 1.27 -26.04 -11.38
CA TYR A 870 0.77 -26.71 -10.19
C TYR A 870 0.23 -28.13 -10.50
N PRO A 871 0.99 -29.17 -10.12
CA PRO A 871 0.54 -30.56 -10.17
C PRO A 871 -0.52 -30.83 -9.11
N LEU A 872 -1.57 -31.55 -9.49
CA LEU A 872 -2.65 -31.99 -8.62
C LEU A 872 -2.35 -33.38 -8.09
N VAL A 873 -2.23 -33.48 -6.77
CA VAL A 873 -1.98 -34.71 -6.03
C VAL A 873 -3.29 -35.14 -5.37
N GLY A 874 -4.06 -35.94 -6.10
CA GLY A 874 -5.41 -36.36 -5.69
C GLY A 874 -6.50 -35.33 -6.03
N THR A 875 -7.68 -35.52 -5.45
CA THR A 875 -8.83 -34.65 -5.69
C THR A 875 -8.78 -33.41 -4.80
N MET A 876 -8.80 -32.23 -5.42
CA MET A 876 -8.82 -30.94 -4.74
C MET A 876 -10.09 -30.18 -5.12
N SER A 877 -10.89 -29.81 -4.11
CA SER A 877 -12.05 -28.95 -4.32
C SER A 877 -11.62 -27.49 -4.22
N THR A 878 -11.77 -26.76 -5.31
CA THR A 878 -11.54 -25.30 -5.41
C THR A 878 -12.76 -24.47 -5.02
N MET A 879 -13.92 -25.11 -4.86
CA MET A 879 -15.15 -24.50 -4.34
C MET A 879 -15.61 -25.25 -3.08
N PRO A 880 -15.49 -24.68 -1.87
CA PRO A 880 -15.97 -25.31 -0.65
C PRO A 880 -17.50 -25.42 -0.63
N GLY A 881 -18.04 -26.25 0.25
CA GLY A 881 -19.48 -26.32 0.50
C GLY A 881 -19.79 -25.96 1.94
N LEU A 882 -20.97 -25.41 2.20
CA LEU A 882 -21.47 -25.21 3.56
C LEU A 882 -21.65 -26.56 4.29
N PRO A 883 -21.38 -26.62 5.61
CA PRO A 883 -21.70 -27.79 6.44
C PRO A 883 -23.21 -27.86 6.74
N THR A 884 -23.67 -28.95 7.35
CA THR A 884 -25.08 -29.13 7.77
C THR A 884 -25.54 -28.05 8.76
N ARG A 885 -24.64 -27.64 9.67
CA ARG A 885 -24.84 -26.50 10.58
C ARG A 885 -23.82 -25.41 10.26
N PRO A 886 -24.11 -24.50 9.32
CA PRO A 886 -23.25 -23.37 8.99
C PRO A 886 -23.24 -22.32 10.10
N CYS A 887 -22.12 -21.61 10.23
CA CYS A 887 -21.94 -20.59 11.27
C CYS A 887 -22.87 -19.39 11.13
N PHE A 888 -23.39 -19.11 9.93
CA PHE A 888 -24.35 -18.02 9.74
C PHE A 888 -25.63 -18.17 10.58
N TYR A 889 -25.96 -19.36 11.11
CA TYR A 889 -27.11 -19.49 12.02
C TYR A 889 -26.94 -18.72 13.32
N ASP A 890 -25.68 -18.52 13.73
CA ASP A 890 -25.34 -17.82 14.96
C ASP A 890 -24.93 -16.36 14.69
N ILE A 891 -24.77 -15.97 13.42
CA ILE A 891 -24.39 -14.62 13.01
C ILE A 891 -25.62 -13.72 12.93
N ASP A 892 -25.55 -12.56 13.56
CA ASP A 892 -26.61 -11.55 13.53
C ASP A 892 -26.03 -10.13 13.62
N LEU A 893 -26.87 -9.11 13.44
CA LEU A 893 -26.50 -7.70 13.59
C LEU A 893 -27.44 -7.03 14.61
N ASP A 894 -26.85 -6.43 15.63
CA ASP A 894 -27.61 -5.56 16.52
C ASP A 894 -28.02 -4.28 15.78
N THR A 895 -29.32 -4.07 15.56
CA THR A 895 -29.80 -2.97 14.70
C THR A 895 -29.73 -1.58 15.35
N GLU A 896 -29.46 -1.49 16.65
CA GLU A 896 -29.31 -0.21 17.35
C GLU A 896 -27.83 0.19 17.45
N THR A 897 -26.98 -0.77 17.77
CA THR A 897 -25.54 -0.54 17.97
C THR A 897 -24.68 -0.85 16.74
N GLU A 898 -25.28 -1.47 15.71
CA GLU A 898 -24.62 -1.98 14.50
C GLU A 898 -23.52 -3.03 14.78
N GLN A 899 -23.57 -3.67 15.96
CA GLN A 899 -22.57 -4.67 16.37
C GLN A 899 -22.88 -6.07 15.85
N VAL A 900 -21.89 -6.72 15.22
CA VAL A 900 -22.01 -8.08 14.65
C VAL A 900 -21.96 -9.16 15.74
N LYS A 901 -22.99 -9.98 15.90
CA LYS A 901 -23.02 -11.10 16.87
C LYS A 901 -22.62 -12.41 16.18
N GLY A 902 -22.01 -13.32 16.93
CA GLY A 902 -21.75 -14.72 16.54
C GLY A 902 -20.75 -14.98 15.41
N LEU A 903 -19.96 -13.98 14.99
CA LEU A 903 -18.92 -14.15 13.98
C LEU A 903 -17.71 -14.97 14.51
N PHE A 904 -17.36 -14.85 15.80
CA PHE A 904 -16.21 -15.52 16.45
C PHE A 904 -16.47 -15.99 17.88
#